data_AF-A0A914I9A5-F1
#
_entry.id   AF-A0A914I9A5-F1
#
_cell.length_a   1.000
_cell.length_b   1.000
_cell.length_c   1.000
_cell.angle_alpha   90.00
_cell.angle_beta   90.00
_cell.angle_gamma   90.00
#
_symmetry.space_group_name_H-M   'P 1'
#
loop_
_entity.id
_entity.type
_entity.pdbx_description
1 polymer ?
#
loop_
_entity_poly.entity_id
_entity_poly.type
_entity_poly.pdbx_seq_one_letter_code
_entity_poly.pdbx_strand_id
1 'polypeptide(L)'
;MEESNIAALLAFYNLLAAKIGLEDCRSLKDVRNLMPILANYMKVGVPNFVVDPNFGFRNAIALIVLELDEEFHSQLDAEAAENGDVFEATKIHMAMIYTFRLLQTEAFSTICEQLEDTHQRRLARVIECLDDRHRWSLVPWPKLLNTDSQQLRTEDSDENKENNVLVERLQRKSFNFTSTPKPSPARKPLFFPCGNSPIHKVVSSPRGHEVVRINALEREVKSLREIRDVFGREKDRAEELFQQKEQENSELLKKIEKLQARIEHILPVAERVPRLEDQLLSLEGQNASLTQNLHEAEKRAAGATALVGNLKFELRKMDIKHEQLEKQIADHVNAVQRARDDSEMVEQLRKELLETEQQNATQKATIRELRNALDSQERGFASRLNDKDQEKAKYWEMMDQCKERSEENMLKSLDAVKKVQEEKRTLERELADSKRTLNELFEVAEKQKEVIAKQDRDQLVHEQAQAELEAIRKQLTERERLWNSETDCMRREFVEKEKSAKNAIERERNETRQLMDELRKTNSRLSRKHLMEITGLQQKIQAQEHSLHVAQNEIREKANQLDVYSQQFEEELTMRTARLDRTPSMSVKFLPRNTPTASSRASVVARPIPMPSTRASVFSLESAGLNDDERLRELRERNRLYPPHMRSNYLPESAHLKNSAPDLSVLP
;
A
#
# COMPACT_ATOMS: atom_id res chain seq x y z
N MET A 1 -11.47 23.15 -37.68
CA MET A 1 -10.62 21.96 -37.66
C MET A 1 -11.50 20.79 -38.01
N GLU A 2 -11.13 19.97 -38.99
CA GLU A 2 -11.97 18.84 -39.38
C GLU A 2 -12.05 17.82 -38.23
N GLU A 3 -13.26 17.34 -37.93
CA GLU A 3 -13.56 16.22 -37.01
C GLU A 3 -12.82 14.92 -37.38
N SER A 4 -12.28 14.90 -38.58
CA SER A 4 -11.80 13.77 -39.33
C SER A 4 -10.42 13.26 -38.84
N ASN A 5 -9.52 14.18 -38.47
CA ASN A 5 -8.21 13.86 -37.86
C ASN A 5 -8.33 13.60 -36.35
N ILE A 6 -9.25 14.30 -35.69
CA ILE A 6 -9.59 14.07 -34.29
C ILE A 6 -10.18 12.66 -34.12
N ALA A 7 -11.06 12.23 -35.04
CA ALA A 7 -11.60 10.87 -35.05
C ALA A 7 -10.52 9.81 -35.24
N ALA A 8 -9.53 10.04 -36.11
CA ALA A 8 -8.42 9.11 -36.30
C ALA A 8 -7.53 9.00 -35.05
N LEU A 9 -7.28 10.11 -34.36
CA LEU A 9 -6.61 10.12 -33.06
C LEU A 9 -7.40 9.34 -32.00
N LEU A 10 -8.70 9.63 -31.87
CA LEU A 10 -9.56 8.94 -30.91
C LEU A 10 -9.59 7.44 -31.17
N ALA A 11 -9.69 7.01 -32.43
CA ALA A 11 -9.63 5.60 -32.80
C ALA A 11 -8.30 4.95 -32.38
N PHE A 12 -7.17 5.63 -32.60
CA PHE A 12 -5.86 5.12 -32.18
C PHE A 12 -5.76 4.99 -30.65
N TYR A 13 -6.18 6.00 -29.90
CA TYR A 13 -6.15 5.97 -28.44
C TYR A 13 -7.17 4.99 -27.84
N ASN A 14 -8.32 4.76 -28.48
CA ASN A 14 -9.29 3.77 -28.04
C ASN A 14 -8.78 2.34 -28.27
N LEU A 15 -8.03 2.08 -29.35
CA LEU A 15 -7.33 0.81 -29.51
C LEU A 15 -6.24 0.60 -28.44
N LEU A 16 -5.54 1.68 -28.04
CA LEU A 16 -4.60 1.63 -26.93
C LEU A 16 -5.31 1.36 -25.59
N ALA A 17 -6.42 2.03 -25.32
CA ALA A 17 -7.27 1.85 -24.15
C ALA A 17 -7.80 0.41 -24.07
N ALA A 18 -8.30 -0.13 -25.18
CA ALA A 18 -8.80 -1.50 -25.30
C ALA A 18 -7.72 -2.54 -24.99
N LYS A 19 -6.46 -2.31 -25.42
CA LYS A 19 -5.33 -3.21 -25.08
C LYS A 19 -5.04 -3.30 -23.57
N ILE A 20 -5.47 -2.31 -22.79
CA ILE A 20 -5.23 -2.22 -21.35
C ILE A 20 -6.52 -2.48 -20.55
N GLY A 21 -7.66 -2.66 -21.23
CA GLY A 21 -8.96 -2.90 -20.62
C GLY A 21 -9.65 -1.64 -20.09
N LEU A 22 -9.35 -0.47 -20.66
CA LEU A 22 -10.00 0.80 -20.34
C LEU A 22 -11.18 1.09 -21.27
N GLU A 23 -12.13 1.90 -20.79
CA GLU A 23 -13.28 2.39 -21.57
C GLU A 23 -12.83 3.34 -22.69
N ASP A 24 -13.62 3.38 -23.77
CA ASP A 24 -13.37 4.24 -24.92
C ASP A 24 -13.46 5.73 -24.55
N CYS A 25 -12.45 6.49 -24.98
CA CYS A 25 -12.45 7.95 -24.91
C CYS A 25 -13.42 8.54 -25.93
N ARG A 26 -14.29 9.45 -25.46
CA ARG A 26 -15.28 10.14 -26.31
C ARG A 26 -14.79 11.49 -26.82
N SER A 27 -13.74 12.03 -26.22
CA SER A 27 -13.19 13.34 -26.56
C SER A 27 -11.67 13.39 -26.36
N LEU A 28 -11.00 14.36 -27.00
CA LEU A 28 -9.57 14.61 -26.79
C LEU A 28 -9.24 15.01 -25.35
N LYS A 29 -10.21 15.52 -24.58
CA LYS A 29 -10.02 15.79 -23.15
C LYS A 29 -9.85 14.50 -22.35
N ASP A 30 -10.51 13.43 -22.76
CA ASP A 30 -10.39 12.11 -22.12
C ASP A 30 -9.07 11.43 -22.52
N VAL A 31 -8.65 11.62 -23.78
CA VAL A 31 -7.36 11.14 -24.32
C VAL A 31 -6.16 11.69 -23.53
N ARG A 32 -6.27 12.86 -22.90
CA ARG A 32 -5.23 13.40 -22.01
C ARG A 32 -4.83 12.39 -20.93
N ASN A 33 -5.78 11.63 -20.39
CA ASN A 33 -5.52 10.61 -19.36
C ASN A 33 -4.77 9.38 -19.90
N LEU A 34 -4.72 9.21 -21.23
CA LEU A 34 -4.00 8.13 -21.90
C LEU A 34 -2.60 8.53 -22.37
N MET A 35 -2.23 9.83 -22.32
CA MET A 35 -0.87 10.26 -22.61
C MET A 35 0.21 9.62 -21.72
N PRO A 36 0.03 9.48 -20.39
CA PRO A 36 1.04 8.86 -19.52
C PRO A 36 1.24 7.39 -19.87
N ILE A 37 0.16 6.72 -20.27
CA ILE A 37 0.15 5.33 -20.72
C ILE A 37 0.95 5.19 -22.03
N LEU A 38 0.67 6.04 -23.02
CA LEU A 38 1.40 6.05 -24.28
C LEU A 38 2.89 6.37 -24.05
N ALA A 39 3.19 7.35 -23.18
CA ALA A 39 4.55 7.69 -22.78
C ALA A 39 5.29 6.53 -22.08
N ASN A 40 4.59 5.78 -21.22
CA ASN A 40 5.16 4.59 -20.60
C ASN A 40 5.37 3.46 -21.61
N TYR A 41 4.44 3.30 -22.55
CA TYR A 41 4.56 2.31 -23.63
C TYR A 41 5.78 2.62 -24.51
N MET A 42 6.04 3.89 -24.85
CA MET A 42 7.26 4.30 -25.54
C MET A 42 8.54 3.84 -24.81
N LYS A 43 8.58 3.98 -23.48
CA LYS A 43 9.76 3.67 -22.65
C LYS A 43 9.96 2.18 -22.40
N VAL A 44 8.89 1.47 -22.07
CA VAL A 44 8.95 0.07 -21.58
C VAL A 44 8.66 -0.93 -22.69
N GLY A 45 8.06 -0.50 -23.81
CA GLY A 45 7.71 -1.37 -24.94
C GLY A 45 6.51 -2.28 -24.68
N VAL A 46 5.77 -2.08 -23.57
CA VAL A 46 4.54 -2.81 -23.22
C VAL A 46 3.47 -1.82 -22.74
N PRO A 47 2.20 -1.95 -23.19
CA PRO A 47 1.12 -1.07 -22.73
C PRO A 47 0.69 -1.48 -21.33
N ASN A 48 1.05 -0.68 -20.33
CA ASN A 48 0.65 -0.88 -18.94
C ASN A 48 -0.22 0.29 -18.46
N PHE A 49 -1.18 0.00 -17.58
CA PHE A 49 -1.97 1.05 -16.94
C PHE A 49 -1.05 1.90 -16.05
N VAL A 50 -0.97 3.18 -16.35
CA VAL A 50 -0.20 4.17 -15.60
C VAL A 50 -1.05 5.40 -15.41
N VAL A 51 -1.26 5.76 -14.15
CA VAL A 51 -1.91 7.02 -13.78
C VAL A 51 -0.85 7.94 -13.21
N ASP A 52 -0.52 8.97 -13.98
CA ASP A 52 0.29 10.08 -13.49
C ASP A 52 -0.54 11.36 -13.59
N PRO A 53 -1.14 11.83 -12.47
CA PRO A 53 -1.98 13.02 -12.47
C PRO A 53 -1.18 14.30 -12.75
N ASN A 54 0.15 14.27 -12.64
CA ASN A 54 1.02 15.40 -12.96
C ASN A 54 1.49 15.38 -14.42
N PHE A 55 1.16 14.34 -15.19
CA PHE A 55 1.57 14.22 -16.57
C PHE A 55 0.67 15.07 -17.50
N GLY A 56 1.18 16.23 -17.90
CA GLY A 56 0.53 17.17 -18.83
C GLY A 56 1.25 17.30 -20.17
N PHE A 57 0.80 18.26 -21.00
CA PHE A 57 1.37 18.50 -22.32
C PHE A 57 2.84 18.95 -22.26
N ARG A 58 3.25 19.66 -21.20
CA ARG A 58 4.67 19.98 -20.97
C ARG A 58 5.55 18.73 -20.82
N ASN A 59 5.06 17.70 -20.14
CA ASN A 59 5.79 16.44 -19.96
C ASN A 59 5.80 15.61 -21.25
N ALA A 60 4.71 15.64 -22.02
CA ALA A 60 4.67 15.04 -23.36
C ALA A 60 5.69 15.69 -24.30
N ILE A 61 5.79 17.02 -24.33
CA ILE A 61 6.79 17.74 -25.13
C ILE A 61 8.21 17.39 -24.68
N ALA A 62 8.48 17.31 -23.37
CA ALA A 62 9.80 16.92 -22.88
C ALA A 62 10.23 15.53 -23.39
N LEU A 63 9.30 14.57 -23.54
CA LEU A 63 9.59 13.27 -24.15
C LEU A 63 9.83 13.37 -25.66
N ILE A 64 9.05 14.19 -26.36
CA ILE A 64 9.21 14.42 -27.80
C ILE A 64 10.59 15.03 -28.09
N VAL A 65 11.06 15.97 -27.26
CA VAL A 65 12.37 16.63 -27.35
C VAL A 65 13.54 15.66 -27.19
N LEU A 66 13.38 14.56 -26.45
CA LEU A 66 14.45 13.57 -26.31
C LEU A 66 14.74 12.83 -27.63
N GLU A 67 13.73 12.71 -28.49
CA GLU A 67 13.81 11.91 -29.72
C GLU A 67 13.82 12.75 -31.00
N LEU A 68 13.34 14.00 -30.95
CA LEU A 68 13.23 14.91 -32.10
C LEU A 68 14.04 16.20 -31.87
N ASP A 69 14.46 16.85 -32.97
CA ASP A 69 15.32 18.03 -32.94
C ASP A 69 14.65 19.29 -32.32
N GLU A 70 15.46 20.21 -31.79
CA GLU A 70 15.02 21.45 -31.12
C GLU A 70 14.13 22.35 -32.01
N GLU A 71 14.36 22.36 -33.33
CA GLU A 71 13.52 23.11 -34.29
C GLU A 71 12.09 22.55 -34.40
N PHE A 72 11.90 21.25 -34.19
CA PHE A 72 10.58 20.61 -34.17
C PHE A 72 9.82 21.00 -32.89
N HIS A 73 10.52 21.00 -31.76
CA HIS A 73 9.97 21.41 -30.47
C HIS A 73 9.43 22.84 -30.48
N SER A 74 10.15 23.77 -31.12
CA SER A 74 9.75 25.19 -31.19
C SER A 74 8.38 25.46 -31.84
N GLN A 75 7.79 24.45 -32.49
CA GLN A 75 6.50 24.52 -33.17
C GLN A 75 5.32 23.99 -32.34
N LEU A 76 5.59 23.50 -31.12
CA LEU A 76 4.60 22.92 -30.20
C LEU A 76 4.42 23.83 -28.97
N ASP A 77 3.18 24.24 -28.69
CA ASP A 77 2.85 25.08 -27.55
C ASP A 77 2.05 24.31 -26.48
N ALA A 78 2.73 23.91 -25.40
CA ALA A 78 2.08 23.22 -24.28
C ALA A 78 1.12 24.13 -23.49
N GLU A 79 1.39 25.44 -23.39
CA GLU A 79 0.53 26.35 -22.61
C GLU A 79 -0.79 26.58 -23.34
N ALA A 80 -0.74 26.80 -24.66
CA ALA A 80 -1.94 26.90 -25.47
C ALA A 80 -2.79 25.61 -25.43
N ALA A 81 -2.15 24.43 -25.51
CA ALA A 81 -2.83 23.14 -25.38
C ALA A 81 -3.45 22.93 -23.98
N GLU A 82 -2.75 23.31 -22.90
CA GLU A 82 -3.27 23.23 -21.52
C GLU A 82 -4.46 24.18 -21.29
N ASN A 83 -4.48 25.34 -21.95
CA ASN A 83 -5.58 26.30 -21.93
C ASN A 83 -6.77 25.89 -22.81
N GLY A 84 -6.70 24.73 -23.47
CA GLY A 84 -7.81 24.14 -24.22
C GLY A 84 -7.81 24.42 -25.72
N ASP A 85 -6.69 24.90 -26.30
CA ASP A 85 -6.54 24.96 -27.75
C ASP A 85 -6.48 23.55 -28.34
N VAL A 86 -7.57 23.16 -29.02
CA VAL A 86 -7.71 21.84 -29.65
C VAL A 86 -6.65 21.64 -30.73
N PHE A 87 -6.19 22.71 -31.40
CA PHE A 87 -5.26 22.61 -32.52
C PHE A 87 -3.88 22.24 -31.99
N GLU A 88 -3.42 22.96 -30.98
CA GLU A 88 -2.15 22.66 -30.30
C GLU A 88 -2.19 21.31 -29.59
N ALA A 89 -3.30 20.95 -28.92
CA ALA A 89 -3.45 19.62 -28.34
C ALA A 89 -3.35 18.51 -29.39
N THR A 90 -3.99 18.70 -30.55
CA THR A 90 -3.95 17.74 -31.67
C THR A 90 -2.53 17.60 -32.23
N LYS A 91 -1.78 18.70 -32.39
CA LYS A 91 -0.37 18.65 -32.82
C LYS A 91 0.48 17.83 -31.84
N ILE A 92 0.35 18.10 -30.54
CA ILE A 92 1.15 17.41 -29.52
C ILE A 92 0.81 15.91 -29.49
N HIS A 93 -0.47 15.53 -29.60
CA HIS A 93 -0.86 14.12 -29.69
C HIS A 93 -0.33 13.44 -30.96
N MET A 94 -0.37 14.09 -32.12
CA MET A 94 0.22 13.56 -33.35
C MET A 94 1.74 13.42 -33.25
N ALA A 95 2.41 14.39 -32.63
CA ALA A 95 3.84 14.32 -32.35
C ALA A 95 4.18 13.16 -31.41
N MET A 96 3.38 12.94 -30.36
CA MET A 96 3.54 11.77 -29.49
C MET A 96 3.37 10.46 -30.26
N ILE A 97 2.34 10.31 -31.10
CA ILE A 97 2.17 9.09 -31.90
C ILE A 97 3.34 8.88 -32.85
N TYR A 98 3.88 9.95 -33.44
CA TYR A 98 5.08 9.90 -34.25
C TYR A 98 6.31 9.43 -33.45
N THR A 99 6.55 9.99 -32.27
CA THR A 99 7.61 9.54 -31.36
C THR A 99 7.44 8.07 -30.96
N PHE A 100 6.20 7.62 -30.74
CA PHE A 100 5.91 6.21 -30.46
C PHE A 100 6.24 5.30 -31.63
N ARG A 101 5.97 5.73 -32.87
CA ARG A 101 6.33 5.01 -34.08
C ARG A 101 7.85 4.89 -34.25
N LEU A 102 8.61 5.92 -33.87
CA LEU A 102 10.08 5.90 -33.91
C LEU A 102 10.67 4.94 -32.87
N LEU A 103 10.15 4.97 -31.63
CA LEU A 103 10.66 4.17 -30.52
C LEU A 103 10.18 2.72 -30.53
N GLN A 104 8.92 2.47 -30.92
CA GLN A 104 8.23 1.20 -30.80
C GLN A 104 7.53 0.82 -32.12
N THR A 105 8.29 0.76 -33.21
CA THR A 105 7.76 0.60 -34.58
C THR A 105 6.86 -0.64 -34.76
N GLU A 106 7.21 -1.78 -34.16
CA GLU A 106 6.42 -3.01 -34.26
C GLU A 106 5.08 -2.87 -33.54
N ALA A 107 5.09 -2.35 -32.32
CA ALA A 107 3.89 -2.11 -31.52
C ALA A 107 2.95 -1.08 -32.19
N PHE A 108 3.53 -0.01 -32.75
CA PHE A 108 2.80 0.98 -33.53
C PHE A 108 2.14 0.37 -34.77
N SER A 109 2.87 -0.48 -35.51
CA SER A 109 2.35 -1.16 -36.70
C SER A 109 1.17 -2.06 -36.35
N THR A 110 1.26 -2.83 -35.26
CA THR A 110 0.15 -3.68 -34.79
C THR A 110 -1.10 -2.88 -34.42
N ILE A 111 -0.96 -1.68 -33.83
CA ILE A 111 -2.12 -0.81 -33.54
C ILE A 111 -2.70 -0.28 -34.85
N CYS A 112 -1.85 0.11 -35.81
CA CYS A 112 -2.31 0.64 -37.09
C CYS A 112 -3.02 -0.38 -37.96
N GLU A 113 -2.63 -1.66 -37.91
CA GLU A 113 -3.31 -2.76 -38.60
C GLU A 113 -4.74 -3.02 -38.06
N GLN A 114 -5.05 -2.54 -36.85
CA GLN A 114 -6.36 -2.69 -36.22
C GLN A 114 -7.27 -1.48 -36.45
N LEU A 115 -6.75 -0.40 -37.05
CA LEU A 115 -7.54 0.79 -37.40
C LEU A 115 -8.35 0.55 -38.68
N GLU A 116 -9.49 1.22 -38.80
CA GLU A 116 -10.19 1.30 -40.08
C GLU A 116 -9.32 1.98 -41.14
N ASP A 117 -9.40 1.49 -42.39
CA ASP A 117 -8.60 1.97 -43.53
C ASP A 117 -8.62 3.50 -43.71
N THR A 118 -9.73 4.15 -43.36
CA THR A 118 -9.87 5.61 -43.46
C THR A 118 -9.06 6.35 -42.38
N HIS A 119 -9.05 5.85 -41.14
CA HIS A 119 -8.28 6.38 -40.03
C HIS A 119 -6.79 6.05 -40.18
N GLN A 120 -6.48 4.84 -40.64
CA GLN A 120 -5.12 4.40 -40.93
C GLN A 120 -4.48 5.28 -42.02
N ARG A 121 -5.18 5.52 -43.15
CA ARG A 121 -4.68 6.40 -44.22
C ARG A 121 -4.41 7.82 -43.73
N ARG A 122 -5.26 8.37 -42.86
CA ARG A 122 -5.06 9.71 -42.28
C ARG A 122 -3.83 9.78 -41.39
N LEU A 123 -3.67 8.83 -40.47
CA LEU A 123 -2.48 8.76 -39.62
C LEU A 123 -1.20 8.53 -40.43
N ALA A 124 -1.26 7.65 -41.44
CA ALA A 124 -0.13 7.40 -42.35
C ALA A 124 0.32 8.67 -43.07
N ARG A 125 -0.60 9.47 -43.61
CA ARG A 125 -0.29 10.73 -44.29
C ARG A 125 0.35 11.77 -43.36
N VAL A 126 -0.13 11.85 -42.11
CA VAL A 126 0.47 12.71 -41.07
C VAL A 126 1.89 12.25 -40.77
N ILE A 127 2.10 10.95 -40.59
CA ILE A 127 3.40 10.36 -40.25
C ILE A 127 4.39 10.45 -41.41
N GLU A 128 3.95 10.27 -42.66
CA GLU A 128 4.79 10.44 -43.85
C GLU A 128 5.24 11.90 -44.01
N CYS A 129 4.32 12.85 -43.78
CA CYS A 129 4.68 14.27 -43.78
C CYS A 129 5.70 14.61 -42.68
N LEU A 130 5.59 13.97 -41.52
CA LEU A 130 6.57 14.09 -40.43
C LEU A 130 7.89 13.40 -40.79
N ASP A 131 7.89 12.25 -41.45
CA ASP A 131 9.11 11.59 -41.94
C ASP A 131 9.89 12.40 -42.97
N ASP A 132 9.20 13.02 -43.92
CA ASP A 132 9.88 13.82 -44.94
C ASP A 132 10.49 15.11 -44.37
N ARG A 133 9.97 15.58 -43.23
CA ARG A 133 10.28 16.91 -42.67
C ARG A 133 10.99 16.90 -41.32
N HIS A 134 11.03 15.77 -40.60
CA HIS A 134 11.64 15.68 -39.25
C HIS A 134 13.12 16.06 -39.25
N ARG A 135 13.80 15.98 -40.39
CA ARG A 135 15.21 16.37 -40.49
C ARG A 135 15.35 17.86 -40.85
N TRP A 136 14.62 18.41 -41.82
CA TRP A 136 15.07 19.62 -42.54
C TRP A 136 14.03 20.76 -42.75
N SER A 137 12.84 20.82 -42.11
CA SER A 137 11.97 22.02 -42.24
C SER A 137 10.78 22.17 -41.28
N LEU A 138 10.24 23.39 -41.21
CA LEU A 138 8.95 23.76 -40.60
C LEU A 138 7.81 22.84 -41.09
N VAL A 139 7.07 22.24 -40.16
CA VAL A 139 5.94 21.36 -40.46
C VAL A 139 4.71 22.21 -40.79
N PRO A 140 4.05 22.01 -41.94
CA PRO A 140 2.89 22.80 -42.33
C PRO A 140 1.62 22.31 -41.62
N TRP A 141 1.58 22.37 -40.28
CA TRP A 141 0.48 21.89 -39.44
C TRP A 141 -0.92 22.33 -39.90
N PRO A 142 -1.16 23.59 -40.31
CA PRO A 142 -2.48 24.01 -40.75
C PRO A 142 -2.94 23.33 -42.03
N LYS A 143 -2.02 22.98 -42.94
CA LYS A 143 -2.32 22.27 -44.19
C LYS A 143 -2.52 20.78 -43.92
N LEU A 144 -1.74 20.21 -43.00
CA LEU A 144 -1.79 18.79 -42.66
C LEU A 144 -3.06 18.41 -41.88
N LEU A 145 -3.45 19.26 -40.93
CA LEU A 145 -4.54 18.98 -39.99
C LEU A 145 -5.91 19.49 -40.47
N ASN A 146 -5.98 20.36 -41.49
CA ASN A 146 -7.23 20.87 -42.06
C ASN A 146 -7.48 20.43 -43.53
N THR A 147 -6.86 19.35 -44.01
CA THR A 147 -7.06 18.88 -45.39
C THR A 147 -8.50 18.39 -45.61
N ASP A 148 -9.23 18.99 -46.56
CA ASP A 148 -10.64 18.67 -46.83
C ASP A 148 -10.84 17.20 -47.25
N SER A 149 -11.82 16.55 -46.62
CA SER A 149 -12.26 15.17 -46.89
C SER A 149 -12.68 14.88 -48.36
N GLN A 150 -12.86 15.92 -49.19
CA GLN A 150 -13.22 15.80 -50.60
C GLN A 150 -12.03 15.50 -51.54
N GLN A 151 -10.79 15.82 -51.17
CA GLN A 151 -9.63 15.47 -52.01
C GLN A 151 -9.34 13.96 -52.03
N LEU A 152 -9.67 13.25 -50.94
CA LEU A 152 -9.48 11.81 -50.80
C LEU A 152 -10.43 10.97 -51.68
N ARG A 153 -11.57 11.52 -52.12
CA ARG A 153 -12.54 10.79 -52.96
C ARG A 153 -12.25 10.87 -54.46
N THR A 154 -11.45 11.85 -54.89
CA THR A 154 -11.10 12.04 -56.31
C THR A 154 -9.88 11.24 -56.76
N GLU A 155 -9.10 10.68 -55.82
CA GLU A 155 -7.94 9.82 -56.10
C GLU A 155 -8.25 8.32 -55.94
N ASP A 156 -9.48 7.95 -55.58
CA ASP A 156 -9.94 6.57 -55.36
C ASP A 156 -10.03 5.70 -56.65
N SER A 157 -9.65 6.21 -57.84
CA SER A 157 -9.78 5.46 -59.10
C SER A 157 -8.54 4.61 -59.47
N ASP A 158 -7.34 4.92 -58.97
CA ASP A 158 -6.09 4.24 -59.38
C ASP A 158 -5.23 3.70 -58.22
N GLU A 159 -5.61 3.93 -56.96
CA GLU A 159 -4.72 3.70 -55.78
C GLU A 159 -4.76 2.30 -55.13
N ASN A 160 -5.51 1.33 -55.65
CA ASN A 160 -5.47 -0.02 -55.07
C ASN A 160 -4.11 -0.73 -55.22
N LYS A 161 -3.19 -0.18 -56.02
CA LYS A 161 -1.78 -0.62 -56.11
C LYS A 161 -0.83 0.19 -55.21
N GLU A 162 -1.18 1.42 -54.83
CA GLU A 162 -0.36 2.25 -53.94
C GLU A 162 -0.60 1.95 -52.44
N ASN A 163 -1.76 1.39 -52.09
CA ASN A 163 -2.08 0.97 -50.72
C ASN A 163 -1.13 -0.10 -50.14
N ASN A 164 -0.75 -1.11 -50.93
CA ASN A 164 0.25 -2.09 -50.49
C ASN A 164 1.65 -1.46 -50.35
N VAL A 165 1.95 -0.42 -51.11
CA VAL A 165 3.24 0.29 -51.09
C VAL A 165 3.32 1.22 -49.88
N LEU A 166 2.23 1.89 -49.49
CA LEU A 166 2.15 2.75 -48.29
C LEU A 166 2.23 1.94 -47.00
N VAL A 167 1.53 0.79 -46.92
CA VAL A 167 1.61 -0.11 -45.76
C VAL A 167 2.98 -0.80 -45.66
N GLU A 168 3.60 -1.21 -46.77
CA GLU A 168 4.98 -1.71 -46.78
C GLU A 168 6.01 -0.62 -46.43
N ARG A 169 5.75 0.65 -46.77
CA ARG A 169 6.65 1.79 -46.47
C ARG A 169 6.69 2.11 -44.99
N LEU A 170 5.55 2.04 -44.30
CA LEU A 170 5.46 2.22 -42.85
C LEU A 170 6.29 1.19 -42.06
N GLN A 171 6.57 0.03 -42.67
CA GLN A 171 7.30 -1.09 -42.07
C GLN A 171 8.82 -1.10 -42.37
N ARG A 172 9.36 -0.18 -43.19
CA ARG A 172 10.79 -0.19 -43.60
C ARG A 172 11.61 0.94 -42.94
N LYS A 173 12.78 0.60 -42.38
CA LYS A 173 13.70 1.53 -41.68
C LYS A 173 14.62 2.39 -42.58
N SER A 174 14.53 2.34 -43.91
CA SER A 174 15.40 3.15 -44.79
C SER A 174 14.93 3.16 -46.25
N PHE A 175 15.05 4.30 -46.94
CA PHE A 175 14.85 4.45 -48.39
C PHE A 175 16.14 4.88 -49.10
N ASN A 176 16.52 4.15 -50.16
CA ASN A 176 17.48 4.57 -51.19
C ASN A 176 16.83 4.33 -52.56
N PHE A 177 16.80 5.35 -53.42
CA PHE A 177 16.22 5.29 -54.76
C PHE A 177 17.34 5.42 -55.81
N THR A 178 17.50 4.44 -56.69
CA THR A 178 18.21 4.62 -57.97
C THR A 178 17.52 3.81 -59.05
N SER A 179 16.83 4.49 -59.97
CA SER A 179 16.29 3.92 -61.19
C SER A 179 17.10 4.43 -62.39
N THR A 180 17.65 3.52 -63.20
CA THR A 180 18.34 3.83 -64.45
C THR A 180 17.45 3.49 -65.65
N PRO A 181 17.45 4.32 -66.73
CA PRO A 181 16.60 4.10 -67.91
C PRO A 181 17.23 3.12 -68.93
N LYS A 182 16.38 2.41 -69.68
CA LYS A 182 16.77 1.44 -70.73
C LYS A 182 16.99 2.12 -72.10
N PRO A 183 17.94 1.65 -72.94
CA PRO A 183 18.15 2.18 -74.28
C PRO A 183 17.34 1.45 -75.37
N SER A 184 17.01 2.17 -76.44
CA SER A 184 16.34 1.69 -77.66
C SER A 184 17.32 1.41 -78.82
N PRO A 185 16.97 0.59 -79.85
CA PRO A 185 17.94 0.00 -80.77
C PRO A 185 18.16 0.77 -82.09
N ALA A 186 19.38 0.67 -82.63
CA ALA A 186 19.85 1.32 -83.85
C ALA A 186 19.43 0.63 -85.17
N ARG A 187 19.15 1.41 -86.22
CA ARG A 187 18.90 0.94 -87.61
C ARG A 187 20.17 1.00 -88.48
N LYS A 188 20.35 0.01 -89.38
CA LYS A 188 21.42 -0.08 -90.39
C LYS A 188 21.07 0.63 -91.71
N PRO A 189 22.06 1.09 -92.52
CA PRO A 189 21.81 1.79 -93.78
C PRO A 189 21.78 0.85 -95.01
N LEU A 190 21.04 1.28 -96.05
CA LEU A 190 20.89 0.62 -97.36
C LEU A 190 21.86 1.23 -98.40
N PHE A 191 22.52 0.36 -99.17
CA PHE A 191 23.31 0.70 -100.36
C PHE A 191 22.42 0.80 -101.61
N PHE A 192 22.69 1.77 -102.48
CA PHE A 192 22.17 1.83 -103.86
C PHE A 192 23.33 1.96 -104.87
N PRO A 193 23.36 1.18 -105.96
CA PRO A 193 24.25 1.43 -107.10
C PRO A 193 23.47 2.05 -108.27
N CYS A 194 23.98 3.09 -108.91
CA CYS A 194 23.53 3.51 -110.24
C CYS A 194 24.67 4.14 -111.04
N GLY A 195 24.90 3.59 -112.23
CA GLY A 195 25.78 4.15 -113.25
C GLY A 195 25.09 5.20 -114.11
N ASN A 196 25.93 6.01 -114.76
CA ASN A 196 25.68 6.83 -115.95
C ASN A 196 24.67 7.97 -115.83
N SER A 197 25.08 9.04 -115.13
CA SER A 197 24.50 10.39 -115.25
C SER A 197 25.50 11.37 -115.90
N PRO A 198 25.07 12.34 -116.72
CA PRO A 198 25.94 13.37 -117.34
C PRO A 198 26.79 14.18 -116.34
N ILE A 199 26.42 14.15 -115.05
CA ILE A 199 27.18 14.70 -113.93
C ILE A 199 28.59 14.07 -113.85
N HIS A 200 28.74 12.78 -114.21
CA HIS A 200 30.02 12.08 -114.18
C HIS A 200 31.07 12.67 -115.11
N LYS A 201 30.70 13.34 -116.22
CA LYS A 201 31.65 13.99 -117.15
C LYS A 201 32.18 15.34 -116.64
N VAL A 202 31.42 16.03 -115.77
CA VAL A 202 31.88 17.27 -115.12
C VAL A 202 32.72 16.96 -113.90
N VAL A 203 32.35 15.90 -113.16
CA VAL A 203 33.10 15.43 -111.99
C VAL A 203 34.44 14.81 -112.38
N SER A 204 34.57 14.15 -113.55
CA SER A 204 35.83 13.51 -114.01
C SER A 204 36.86 14.44 -114.65
N SER A 205 36.58 15.74 -114.77
CA SER A 205 37.60 16.74 -115.07
C SER A 205 38.51 16.94 -113.85
N PRO A 206 39.83 17.19 -114.01
CA PRO A 206 40.73 17.50 -112.89
C PRO A 206 40.17 18.59 -111.96
N ARG A 207 39.51 19.59 -112.53
CA ARG A 207 38.88 20.69 -111.78
C ARG A 207 37.58 20.29 -111.09
N GLY A 208 36.84 19.32 -111.63
CA GLY A 208 35.66 18.73 -110.99
C GLY A 208 36.01 17.81 -109.82
N HIS A 209 37.10 17.04 -109.93
CA HIS A 209 37.63 16.22 -108.84
C HIS A 209 38.07 17.08 -107.65
N GLU A 210 38.74 18.21 -107.91
CA GLU A 210 39.13 19.15 -106.86
C GLU A 210 37.93 19.74 -106.12
N VAL A 211 36.88 20.17 -106.82
CA VAL A 211 35.67 20.71 -106.17
C VAL A 211 34.95 19.66 -105.33
N VAL A 212 34.86 18.41 -105.79
CA VAL A 212 34.26 17.32 -104.99
C VAL A 212 35.12 17.01 -103.77
N ARG A 213 36.45 17.01 -103.90
CA ARG A 213 37.38 16.82 -102.79
C ARG A 213 37.29 17.95 -101.76
N ILE A 214 37.24 19.20 -102.21
CA ILE A 214 37.08 20.38 -101.34
C ILE A 214 35.75 20.28 -100.59
N ASN A 215 34.64 20.01 -101.26
CA ASN A 215 33.33 19.87 -100.61
C ASN A 215 33.27 18.68 -99.63
N ALA A 216 34.01 17.60 -99.88
CA ALA A 216 34.12 16.48 -98.95
C ALA A 216 34.92 16.86 -97.69
N LEU A 217 36.06 17.54 -97.87
CA LEU A 217 36.87 18.07 -96.77
C LEU A 217 36.13 19.14 -95.96
N GLU A 218 35.34 20.00 -96.60
CA GLU A 218 34.50 20.99 -95.90
C GLU A 218 33.42 20.31 -95.04
N ARG A 219 32.80 19.24 -95.54
CA ARG A 219 31.85 18.43 -94.76
C ARG A 219 32.54 17.73 -93.59
N GLU A 220 33.74 17.21 -93.79
CA GLU A 220 34.52 16.59 -92.74
C GLU A 220 34.95 17.60 -91.66
N VAL A 221 35.43 18.78 -92.05
CA VAL A 221 35.76 19.87 -91.13
C VAL A 221 34.53 20.32 -90.33
N LYS A 222 33.35 20.38 -90.96
CA LYS A 222 32.10 20.70 -90.27
C LYS A 222 31.74 19.62 -89.24
N SER A 223 31.81 18.35 -89.62
CA SER A 223 31.58 17.21 -88.71
C SER A 223 32.55 17.22 -87.51
N LEU A 224 33.84 17.46 -87.75
CA LEU A 224 34.84 17.53 -86.69
C LEU A 224 34.61 18.72 -85.74
N ARG A 225 34.08 19.85 -86.23
CA ARG A 225 33.67 20.97 -85.36
C ARG A 225 32.48 20.61 -84.49
N GLU A 226 31.46 19.96 -85.05
CA GLU A 226 30.28 19.50 -84.30
C GLU A 226 30.69 18.50 -83.21
N ILE A 227 31.58 17.55 -83.52
CA ILE A 227 32.14 16.60 -82.56
C ILE A 227 32.91 17.31 -81.44
N ARG A 228 33.79 18.26 -81.79
CA ARG A 228 34.53 19.07 -80.81
C ARG A 228 33.59 19.83 -79.88
N ASP A 229 32.51 20.40 -80.40
CA ASP A 229 31.57 21.17 -79.60
C ASP A 229 30.73 20.25 -78.67
N VAL A 230 30.46 18.99 -79.06
CA VAL A 230 29.86 17.97 -78.19
C VAL A 230 30.82 17.58 -77.07
N PHE A 231 32.08 17.27 -77.39
CA PHE A 231 33.09 16.94 -76.37
C PHE A 231 33.36 18.13 -75.44
N GLY A 232 33.28 19.36 -75.92
CA GLY A 232 33.36 20.57 -75.08
C GLY A 232 32.25 20.58 -74.02
N ARG A 233 30.99 20.37 -74.43
CA ARG A 233 29.87 20.32 -73.48
C ARG A 233 29.95 19.13 -72.52
N GLU A 234 30.42 17.97 -72.97
CA GLU A 234 30.61 16.81 -72.09
C GLU A 234 31.71 17.04 -71.07
N LYS A 235 32.81 17.70 -71.48
CA LYS A 235 33.88 18.13 -70.57
C LYS A 235 33.36 19.10 -69.52
N ASP A 236 32.61 20.13 -69.92
CA ASP A 236 32.05 21.11 -68.98
C ASP A 236 31.12 20.44 -67.96
N ARG A 237 30.25 19.52 -68.40
CA ARG A 237 29.38 18.73 -67.51
C ARG A 237 30.17 17.82 -66.56
N ALA A 238 31.26 17.21 -67.04
CA ALA A 238 32.11 16.36 -66.20
C ALA A 238 32.84 17.20 -65.13
N GLU A 239 33.29 18.41 -65.48
CA GLU A 239 33.91 19.35 -64.53
C GLU A 239 32.89 19.85 -63.49
N GLU A 240 31.66 20.18 -63.87
CA GLU A 240 30.59 20.55 -62.93
C GLU A 240 30.26 19.40 -61.95
N LEU A 241 30.12 18.17 -62.45
CA LEU A 241 29.86 16.99 -61.60
C LEU A 241 31.03 16.71 -60.66
N PHE A 242 32.27 16.90 -61.13
CA PHE A 242 33.46 16.75 -60.28
C PHE A 242 33.46 17.76 -59.13
N GLN A 243 33.21 19.04 -59.41
CA GLN A 243 33.12 20.09 -58.38
C GLN A 243 31.99 19.81 -57.39
N GLN A 244 30.82 19.37 -57.87
CA GLN A 244 29.70 19.00 -57.00
C GLN A 244 30.09 17.85 -56.05
N LYS A 245 30.76 16.81 -56.57
CA LYS A 245 31.21 15.68 -55.75
C LYS A 245 32.32 16.05 -54.78
N GLU A 246 33.20 16.96 -55.14
CA GLU A 246 34.22 17.50 -54.24
C GLU A 246 33.59 18.30 -53.09
N GLN A 247 32.57 19.10 -53.37
CA GLN A 247 31.79 19.81 -52.34
C GLN A 247 31.08 18.82 -51.41
N GLU A 248 30.35 17.83 -51.94
CA GLU A 248 29.68 16.79 -51.15
C GLU A 248 30.69 16.04 -50.25
N ASN A 249 31.86 15.68 -50.77
CA ASN A 249 32.92 15.03 -49.98
C ASN A 249 33.43 15.94 -48.85
N SER A 250 33.60 17.24 -49.10
CA SER A 250 34.02 18.19 -48.08
C SER A 250 32.99 18.33 -46.94
N GLU A 251 31.70 18.28 -47.25
CA GLU A 251 30.63 18.31 -46.27
C GLU A 251 30.56 17.03 -45.44
N LEU A 252 30.75 15.88 -46.09
CA LEU A 252 30.81 14.58 -45.42
C LEU A 252 31.99 14.50 -44.45
N LEU A 253 33.16 15.01 -44.83
CA LEU A 253 34.32 15.09 -43.94
C LEU A 253 34.04 15.94 -42.69
N LYS A 254 33.44 17.13 -42.85
CA LYS A 254 33.02 17.97 -41.71
C LYS A 254 32.02 17.27 -40.79
N LYS A 255 31.10 16.47 -41.35
CA LYS A 255 30.16 15.66 -40.56
C LYS A 255 30.88 14.56 -39.78
N ILE A 256 31.84 13.88 -40.40
CA ILE A 256 32.65 12.84 -39.75
C ILE A 256 33.43 13.43 -38.57
N GLU A 257 34.07 14.60 -38.74
CA GLU A 257 34.80 15.28 -37.67
C GLU A 257 33.88 15.65 -36.49
N LYS A 258 32.68 16.18 -36.77
CA LYS A 258 31.68 16.48 -35.73
C LYS A 258 31.23 15.22 -34.97
N LEU A 259 31.04 14.10 -35.69
CA LEU A 259 30.66 12.83 -35.07
C LEU A 259 31.81 12.25 -34.22
N GLN A 260 33.05 12.38 -34.67
CA GLN A 260 34.23 11.97 -33.89
C GLN A 260 34.34 12.77 -32.59
N ALA A 261 34.21 14.10 -32.65
CA ALA A 261 34.21 14.94 -31.45
C ALA A 261 33.09 14.57 -30.47
N ARG A 262 31.91 14.21 -30.98
CA ARG A 262 30.78 13.75 -30.15
C ARG A 262 31.05 12.39 -29.50
N ILE A 263 31.70 11.46 -30.21
CA ILE A 263 32.12 10.16 -29.66
C ILE A 263 33.17 10.35 -28.55
N GLU A 264 34.17 11.22 -28.77
CA GLU A 264 35.19 11.55 -27.77
C GLU A 264 34.59 12.14 -26.49
N HIS A 265 33.50 12.90 -26.60
CA HIS A 265 32.78 13.43 -25.44
C HIS A 265 31.95 12.35 -24.71
N ILE A 266 31.38 11.37 -25.42
CA ILE A 266 30.51 10.33 -24.84
C ILE A 266 31.31 9.21 -24.16
N LEU A 267 32.47 8.85 -24.70
CA LEU A 267 33.32 7.75 -24.21
C LEU A 267 33.61 7.83 -22.68
N PRO A 268 34.06 8.97 -22.12
CA PRO A 268 34.33 9.08 -20.68
C PRO A 268 33.08 8.94 -19.80
N VAL A 269 31.91 9.29 -20.32
CA VAL A 269 30.63 9.12 -19.61
C VAL A 269 30.24 7.65 -19.60
N ALA A 270 30.36 6.96 -20.74
CA ALA A 270 30.08 5.53 -20.85
C ALA A 270 30.97 4.68 -19.94
N GLU A 271 32.25 5.06 -19.77
CA GLU A 271 33.16 4.37 -18.84
C GLU A 271 32.79 4.55 -17.35
N ARG A 272 32.06 5.62 -17.01
CA ARG A 272 31.61 5.90 -15.64
C ARG A 272 30.31 5.17 -15.27
N VAL A 273 29.45 4.87 -16.24
CA VAL A 273 28.12 4.25 -15.99
C VAL A 273 28.22 2.93 -15.22
N PRO A 274 29.08 1.95 -15.58
CA PRO A 274 29.16 0.69 -14.86
C PRO A 274 29.55 0.86 -13.38
N ARG A 275 30.44 1.82 -13.09
CA ARG A 275 30.85 2.10 -11.70
C ARG A 275 29.71 2.69 -10.87
N LEU A 276 28.85 3.49 -11.49
CA LEU A 276 27.67 4.06 -10.84
C LEU A 276 26.60 2.97 -10.65
N GLU A 277 26.43 2.06 -11.60
CA GLU A 277 25.54 0.90 -11.48
C GLU A 277 25.97 -0.02 -10.33
N ASP A 278 27.27 -0.32 -10.21
CA ASP A 278 27.81 -1.12 -9.10
C ASP A 278 27.58 -0.44 -7.74
N GLN A 279 27.73 0.89 -7.66
CA GLN A 279 27.44 1.65 -6.46
C GLN A 279 25.95 1.63 -6.11
N LEU A 280 25.08 1.74 -7.11
CA LEU A 280 23.63 1.71 -6.93
C LEU A 280 23.18 0.34 -6.42
N LEU A 281 23.68 -0.75 -7.01
CA LEU A 281 23.45 -2.12 -6.54
C LEU A 281 23.93 -2.34 -5.09
N SER A 282 25.08 -1.77 -4.73
CA SER A 282 25.59 -1.85 -3.35
C SER A 282 24.67 -1.12 -2.37
N LEU A 283 24.19 0.08 -2.74
CA LEU A 283 23.27 0.86 -1.91
C LEU A 283 21.89 0.20 -1.80
N GLU A 284 21.38 -0.42 -2.87
CA GLU A 284 20.15 -1.22 -2.83
C GLU A 284 20.27 -2.40 -1.86
N GLY A 285 21.40 -3.12 -1.89
CA GLY A 285 21.68 -4.19 -0.93
C GLY A 285 21.71 -3.69 0.53
N GLN A 286 22.32 -2.53 0.77
CA GLN A 286 22.32 -1.91 2.10
C GLN A 286 20.92 -1.48 2.54
N ASN A 287 20.12 -0.88 1.65
CA ASN A 287 18.74 -0.49 1.93
C ASN A 287 17.85 -1.70 2.27
N ALA A 288 18.01 -2.82 1.56
CA ALA A 288 17.28 -4.05 1.87
C ALA A 288 17.62 -4.56 3.28
N SER A 289 18.90 -4.56 3.66
CA SER A 289 19.35 -4.94 5.00
C SER A 289 18.81 -4.00 6.09
N LEU A 290 18.85 -2.68 5.86
CA LEU A 290 18.30 -1.69 6.79
C LEU A 290 16.79 -1.84 6.97
N THR A 291 16.06 -2.13 5.88
CA THR A 291 14.61 -2.36 5.92
C THR A 291 14.28 -3.61 6.74
N GLN A 292 15.03 -4.69 6.57
CA GLN A 292 14.87 -5.90 7.38
C GLN A 292 15.14 -5.62 8.87
N ASN A 293 16.23 -4.92 9.18
CA ASN A 293 16.58 -4.55 10.56
C ASN A 293 15.50 -3.68 11.22
N LEU A 294 14.91 -2.76 10.45
CA LEU A 294 13.81 -1.91 10.91
C LEU A 294 12.57 -2.76 11.21
N HIS A 295 12.19 -3.68 10.34
CA HIS A 295 11.06 -4.57 10.57
C HIS A 295 11.25 -5.47 11.81
N GLU A 296 12.47 -5.98 12.02
CA GLU A 296 12.80 -6.75 13.22
C GLU A 296 12.75 -5.89 14.49
N ALA A 297 13.16 -4.62 14.42
CA ALA A 297 13.06 -3.68 15.53
C ALA A 297 11.59 -3.32 15.85
N GLU A 298 10.76 -3.10 14.83
CA GLU A 298 9.31 -2.87 15.00
C GLU A 298 8.62 -4.08 15.65
N LYS A 299 8.95 -5.30 15.21
CA LYS A 299 8.42 -6.53 15.83
C LYS A 299 8.83 -6.65 17.30
N ARG A 300 10.09 -6.31 17.63
CA ARG A 300 10.57 -6.25 19.02
C ARG A 300 9.83 -5.18 19.83
N ALA A 301 9.61 -3.99 19.27
CA ALA A 301 8.89 -2.90 19.91
C ALA A 301 7.41 -3.26 20.17
N ALA A 302 6.74 -3.89 19.20
CA ALA A 302 5.38 -4.40 19.38
C ALA A 302 5.31 -5.45 20.50
N GLY A 303 6.27 -6.38 20.54
CA GLY A 303 6.39 -7.36 21.62
C GLY A 303 6.58 -6.72 23.00
N ALA A 304 7.46 -5.72 23.11
CA ALA A 304 7.67 -4.96 24.34
C ALA A 304 6.41 -4.18 24.77
N THR A 305 5.70 -3.58 23.81
CA THR A 305 4.46 -2.83 24.08
C THR A 305 3.36 -3.74 24.61
N ALA A 306 3.20 -4.95 24.04
CA ALA A 306 2.28 -5.95 24.55
C ALA A 306 2.64 -6.39 25.98
N LEU A 307 3.93 -6.60 26.26
CA LEU A 307 4.41 -6.96 27.59
C LEU A 307 4.15 -5.85 28.62
N VAL A 308 4.37 -4.58 28.27
CA VAL A 308 4.02 -3.42 29.11
C VAL A 308 2.50 -3.37 29.36
N GLY A 309 1.68 -3.66 28.35
CA GLY A 309 0.23 -3.76 28.50
C GLY A 309 -0.17 -4.82 29.53
N ASN A 310 0.41 -6.02 29.44
CA ASN A 310 0.18 -7.10 30.40
C ASN A 310 0.64 -6.73 31.81
N LEU A 311 1.83 -6.14 31.96
CA LEU A 311 2.34 -5.70 33.25
C LEU A 311 1.46 -4.61 33.88
N LYS A 312 0.93 -3.67 33.09
CA LYS A 312 -0.02 -2.67 33.59
C LYS A 312 -1.33 -3.31 34.08
N PHE A 313 -1.81 -4.35 33.41
CA PHE A 313 -2.99 -5.09 33.85
C PHE A 313 -2.74 -5.82 35.18
N GLU A 314 -1.60 -6.52 35.31
CA GLU A 314 -1.24 -7.18 36.56
C GLU A 314 -1.00 -6.17 37.71
N LEU A 315 -0.42 -5.00 37.42
CA LEU A 315 -0.27 -3.93 38.40
C LEU A 315 -1.64 -3.47 38.93
N ARG A 316 -2.60 -3.18 38.05
CA ARG A 316 -3.96 -2.80 38.45
C ARG A 316 -4.64 -3.87 39.31
N LYS A 317 -4.43 -5.13 38.98
CA LYS A 317 -4.96 -6.25 39.78
C LYS A 317 -4.33 -6.32 41.16
N MET A 318 -3.04 -6.02 41.27
CA MET A 318 -2.34 -5.90 42.56
C MET A 318 -2.81 -4.68 43.34
N ASP A 319 -3.04 -3.53 42.70
CA ASP A 319 -3.57 -2.32 43.35
C ASP A 319 -4.96 -2.58 43.95
N ILE A 320 -5.87 -3.24 43.21
CA ILE A 320 -7.20 -3.62 43.74
C ILE A 320 -7.06 -4.56 44.95
N LYS A 321 -6.14 -5.52 44.92
CA LYS A 321 -5.89 -6.40 46.06
C LYS A 321 -5.32 -5.62 47.25
N HIS A 322 -4.46 -4.64 46.99
CA HIS A 322 -3.89 -3.80 48.02
C HIS A 322 -4.98 -2.97 48.72
N GLU A 323 -5.84 -2.30 47.95
CA GLU A 323 -7.00 -1.57 48.49
C GLU A 323 -7.92 -2.47 49.32
N GLN A 324 -8.17 -3.71 48.87
CA GLN A 324 -8.96 -4.69 49.62
C GLN A 324 -8.29 -5.06 50.96
N LEU A 325 -6.97 -5.28 50.95
CA LEU A 325 -6.21 -5.58 52.16
C LEU A 325 -6.15 -4.38 53.11
N GLU A 326 -5.97 -3.16 52.61
CA GLU A 326 -6.01 -1.95 53.43
C GLU A 326 -7.37 -1.77 54.11
N LYS A 327 -8.46 -2.01 53.38
CA LYS A 327 -9.81 -2.00 53.96
C LYS A 327 -9.97 -3.07 55.05
N GLN A 328 -9.51 -4.29 54.81
CA GLN A 328 -9.54 -5.36 55.82
C GLN A 328 -8.71 -5.00 57.06
N ILE A 329 -7.54 -4.40 56.88
CA ILE A 329 -6.70 -3.94 57.99
C ILE A 329 -7.43 -2.86 58.78
N ALA A 330 -8.03 -1.87 58.11
CA ALA A 330 -8.80 -0.81 58.77
C ALA A 330 -10.00 -1.38 59.56
N ASP A 331 -10.74 -2.33 58.96
CA ASP A 331 -11.85 -3.01 59.63
C ASP A 331 -11.37 -3.79 60.87
N HIS A 332 -10.24 -4.48 60.77
CA HIS A 332 -9.62 -5.18 61.90
C HIS A 332 -9.14 -4.23 63.00
N VAL A 333 -8.51 -3.10 62.65
CA VAL A 333 -8.09 -2.08 63.61
C VAL A 333 -9.31 -1.52 64.35
N ASN A 334 -10.40 -1.22 63.63
CA ASN A 334 -11.65 -0.77 64.24
C ASN A 334 -12.29 -1.82 65.17
N ALA A 335 -12.21 -3.10 64.79
CA ALA A 335 -12.71 -4.19 65.63
C ALA A 335 -11.87 -4.37 66.90
N VAL A 336 -10.55 -4.27 66.79
CA VAL A 336 -9.63 -4.33 67.94
C VAL A 336 -9.85 -3.14 68.86
N GLN A 337 -10.09 -1.94 68.33
CA GLN A 337 -10.40 -0.77 69.15
C GLN A 337 -11.71 -0.96 69.93
N ARG A 338 -12.78 -1.40 69.26
CA ARG A 338 -14.04 -1.73 69.94
C ARG A 338 -13.86 -2.78 71.04
N ALA A 339 -13.08 -3.83 70.77
CA ALA A 339 -12.79 -4.85 71.78
C ALA A 339 -11.97 -4.29 72.96
N ARG A 340 -11.09 -3.32 72.73
CA ARG A 340 -10.40 -2.60 73.82
C ARG A 340 -11.36 -1.75 74.62
N ASP A 341 -12.20 -0.96 73.98
CA ASP A 341 -13.18 -0.10 74.64
C ASP A 341 -14.15 -0.95 75.50
N ASP A 342 -14.62 -2.08 74.96
CA ASP A 342 -15.44 -3.06 75.69
C ASP A 342 -14.68 -3.65 76.89
N SER A 343 -13.39 -3.98 76.72
CA SER A 343 -12.55 -4.50 77.81
C SER A 343 -12.36 -3.47 78.92
N GLU A 344 -12.13 -2.20 78.58
CA GLU A 344 -12.01 -1.10 79.53
C GLU A 344 -13.32 -0.89 80.29
N MET A 345 -14.46 -0.93 79.60
CA MET A 345 -15.79 -0.87 80.22
C MET A 345 -16.01 -2.03 81.19
N VAL A 346 -15.64 -3.26 80.80
CA VAL A 346 -15.74 -4.44 81.68
C VAL A 346 -14.86 -4.30 82.91
N GLU A 347 -13.64 -3.74 82.79
CA GLU A 347 -12.80 -3.47 83.95
C GLU A 347 -13.39 -2.40 84.88
N GLN A 348 -14.00 -1.35 84.34
CA GLN A 348 -14.72 -0.35 85.15
C GLN A 348 -15.89 -0.98 85.90
N LEU A 349 -16.74 -1.76 85.21
CA LEU A 349 -17.85 -2.49 85.83
C LEU A 349 -17.37 -3.47 86.90
N ARG A 350 -16.21 -4.12 86.72
CA ARG A 350 -15.60 -4.98 87.75
C ARG A 350 -15.18 -4.19 88.99
N LYS A 351 -14.63 -2.98 88.83
CA LYS A 351 -14.28 -2.11 89.96
C LYS A 351 -15.52 -1.67 90.72
N GLU A 352 -16.56 -1.22 90.01
CA GLU A 352 -17.85 -0.85 90.61
C GLU A 352 -18.47 -2.04 91.36
N LEU A 353 -18.46 -3.24 90.75
CA LEU A 353 -18.92 -4.47 91.41
C LEU A 353 -18.14 -4.71 92.70
N LEU A 354 -16.81 -4.62 92.69
CA LEU A 354 -15.98 -4.81 93.88
C LEU A 354 -16.32 -3.79 94.99
N GLU A 355 -16.53 -2.53 94.63
CA GLU A 355 -16.95 -1.49 95.59
C GLU A 355 -18.33 -1.81 96.19
N THR A 356 -19.31 -2.20 95.37
CA THR A 356 -20.63 -2.59 95.86
C THR A 356 -20.59 -3.84 96.72
N GLU A 357 -19.74 -4.82 96.42
CA GLU A 357 -19.53 -6.02 97.24
C GLU A 357 -18.92 -5.66 98.61
N GLN A 358 -17.94 -4.74 98.66
CA GLN A 358 -17.38 -4.24 99.93
C GLN A 358 -18.43 -3.48 100.74
N GLN A 359 -19.24 -2.63 100.11
CA GLN A 359 -20.36 -1.95 100.77
C GLN A 359 -21.38 -2.95 101.31
N ASN A 360 -21.71 -3.99 100.56
CA ASN A 360 -22.62 -5.03 101.01
C ASN A 360 -22.02 -5.85 102.17
N ALA A 361 -20.72 -6.15 102.15
CA ALA A 361 -20.04 -6.84 103.23
C ALA A 361 -20.04 -6.02 104.53
N THR A 362 -19.78 -4.71 104.46
CA THR A 362 -19.83 -3.80 105.60
C THR A 362 -21.26 -3.62 106.14
N GLN A 363 -22.25 -3.52 105.26
CA GLN A 363 -23.68 -3.54 105.65
C GLN A 363 -24.07 -4.87 106.33
N LYS A 364 -23.63 -6.02 105.81
CA LYS A 364 -23.87 -7.32 106.45
C LYS A 364 -23.20 -7.42 107.82
N ALA A 365 -22.01 -6.85 108.00
CA ALA A 365 -21.33 -6.82 109.30
C ALA A 365 -22.12 -5.98 110.32
N THR A 366 -22.54 -4.77 109.94
CA THR A 366 -23.38 -3.91 110.80
C THR A 366 -24.74 -4.55 111.11
N ILE A 367 -25.39 -5.22 110.16
CA ILE A 367 -26.62 -5.99 110.41
C ILE A 367 -26.37 -7.11 111.44
N ARG A 368 -25.24 -7.82 111.35
CA ARG A 368 -24.88 -8.85 112.35
C ARG A 368 -24.66 -8.27 113.74
N GLU A 369 -23.98 -7.12 113.84
CA GLU A 369 -23.78 -6.43 115.12
C GLU A 369 -25.12 -6.00 115.72
N LEU A 370 -26.01 -5.43 114.91
CA LEU A 370 -27.37 -5.08 115.33
C LEU A 370 -28.18 -6.30 115.77
N ARG A 371 -28.08 -7.43 115.05
CA ARG A 371 -28.70 -8.70 115.47
C ARG A 371 -28.13 -9.20 116.78
N ASN A 372 -26.81 -9.19 116.98
CA ASN A 372 -26.19 -9.63 118.23
C ASN A 372 -26.61 -8.75 119.41
N ALA A 373 -26.75 -7.44 119.20
CA ALA A 373 -27.26 -6.51 120.19
C ALA A 373 -28.73 -6.81 120.53
N LEU A 374 -29.55 -7.09 119.52
CA LEU A 374 -30.95 -7.51 119.69
C LEU A 374 -31.05 -8.82 120.47
N ASP A 375 -30.29 -9.86 120.10
CA ASP A 375 -30.24 -11.15 120.80
C ASP A 375 -29.73 -11.01 122.25
N SER A 376 -28.84 -10.06 122.51
CA SER A 376 -28.40 -9.72 123.87
C SER A 376 -29.52 -9.06 124.68
N GLN A 377 -30.28 -8.17 124.04
CA GLN A 377 -31.45 -7.53 124.64
C GLN A 377 -32.56 -8.56 124.92
N GLU A 378 -32.84 -9.47 123.98
CA GLU A 378 -33.79 -10.57 124.14
C GLU A 378 -33.39 -11.51 125.28
N ARG A 379 -32.12 -11.90 125.38
CA ARG A 379 -31.61 -12.67 126.54
C ARG A 379 -31.76 -11.91 127.86
N GLY A 380 -31.51 -10.60 127.85
CA GLY A 380 -31.75 -9.73 129.01
C GLY A 380 -33.24 -9.61 129.38
N PHE A 381 -34.15 -9.68 128.42
CA PHE A 381 -35.59 -9.77 128.67
C PHE A 381 -35.98 -11.15 129.20
N ALA A 382 -35.48 -12.23 128.62
CA ALA A 382 -35.74 -13.60 129.07
C ALA A 382 -35.26 -13.84 130.50
N SER A 383 -34.08 -13.34 130.88
CA SER A 383 -33.58 -13.39 132.26
C SER A 383 -34.51 -12.67 133.22
N ARG A 384 -34.93 -11.43 132.88
CA ARG A 384 -35.88 -10.67 133.70
C ARG A 384 -37.26 -11.32 133.79
N LEU A 385 -37.69 -12.03 132.75
CA LEU A 385 -38.91 -12.82 132.77
C LEU A 385 -38.77 -14.03 133.71
N ASN A 386 -37.65 -14.74 133.63
CA ASN A 386 -37.35 -15.88 134.50
C ASN A 386 -37.25 -15.46 135.98
N ASP A 387 -36.65 -14.29 136.26
CA ASP A 387 -36.62 -13.72 137.62
C ASP A 387 -38.05 -13.42 138.12
N LYS A 388 -38.91 -12.86 137.26
CA LYS A 388 -40.33 -12.65 137.58
C LYS A 388 -41.12 -13.94 137.74
N ASP A 389 -40.79 -14.98 136.98
CA ASP A 389 -41.44 -16.29 137.09
C ASP A 389 -40.98 -17.02 138.37
N GLN A 390 -39.71 -16.86 138.78
CA GLN A 390 -39.24 -17.30 140.09
C GLN A 390 -39.88 -16.51 141.25
N GLU A 391 -40.06 -15.20 141.08
CA GLU A 391 -40.76 -14.36 142.05
C GLU A 391 -42.24 -14.75 142.16
N LYS A 392 -42.89 -15.03 141.04
CA LYS A 392 -44.22 -15.67 141.01
C LYS A 392 -44.22 -17.03 141.68
N ALA A 393 -43.24 -17.89 141.42
CA ALA A 393 -43.16 -19.22 142.04
C ALA A 393 -43.04 -19.13 143.57
N LYS A 394 -42.21 -18.20 144.09
CA LYS A 394 -42.17 -17.88 145.53
C LYS A 394 -43.49 -17.32 146.04
N TYR A 395 -44.19 -16.52 145.24
CA TYR A 395 -45.53 -16.03 145.56
C TYR A 395 -46.56 -17.16 145.61
N TRP A 396 -46.48 -18.14 144.70
CA TRP A 396 -47.34 -19.33 144.69
C TRP A 396 -47.02 -20.27 145.86
N GLU A 397 -45.76 -20.45 146.22
CA GLU A 397 -45.33 -21.21 147.40
C GLU A 397 -45.80 -20.55 148.71
N MET A 398 -45.74 -19.21 148.78
CA MET A 398 -46.36 -18.43 149.87
C MET A 398 -47.88 -18.59 149.90
N MET A 399 -48.54 -18.58 148.74
CA MET A 399 -49.98 -18.79 148.63
C MET A 399 -50.40 -20.22 148.99
N ASP A 400 -49.58 -21.23 148.71
CA ASP A 400 -49.81 -22.62 149.15
C ASP A 400 -49.59 -22.78 150.66
N GLN A 401 -48.61 -22.08 151.26
CA GLN A 401 -48.46 -21.97 152.72
C GLN A 401 -49.63 -21.21 153.39
N CYS A 402 -50.26 -20.27 152.68
CA CYS A 402 -51.50 -19.62 153.11
C CYS A 402 -52.73 -20.52 152.94
N LYS A 403 -52.77 -21.39 151.92
CA LYS A 403 -53.83 -22.40 151.71
C LYS A 403 -53.85 -23.47 152.79
N GLU A 404 -52.69 -24.01 153.20
CA GLU A 404 -52.64 -25.00 154.30
C GLU A 404 -53.09 -24.43 155.65
N ARG A 405 -53.04 -23.09 155.83
CA ARG A 405 -53.52 -22.41 157.04
C ARG A 405 -54.98 -21.94 156.97
N SER A 406 -55.67 -22.09 155.83
CA SER A 406 -57.01 -21.52 155.62
C SER A 406 -58.10 -22.53 155.22
N GLU A 407 -57.84 -23.84 155.29
CA GLU A 407 -58.86 -24.89 155.08
C GLU A 407 -59.61 -25.30 156.37
N GLU A 408 -59.66 -24.39 157.34
CA GLU A 408 -60.51 -24.43 158.54
C GLU A 408 -61.35 -23.14 158.63
N ASN A 409 -62.15 -22.82 157.59
CA ASN A 409 -63.40 -22.01 157.65
C ASN A 409 -64.03 -21.71 156.27
N MET A 410 -65.14 -22.40 155.97
CA MET A 410 -66.38 -22.01 155.26
C MET A 410 -66.45 -20.84 154.23
N LEU A 411 -66.79 -21.23 152.97
CA LEU A 411 -67.93 -20.83 152.10
C LEU A 411 -68.07 -19.41 151.40
N LYS A 412 -68.22 -19.46 150.05
CA LYS A 412 -68.89 -18.53 149.05
C LYS A 412 -68.19 -17.19 148.75
N SER A 413 -68.09 -16.63 147.53
CA SER A 413 -68.95 -16.62 146.31
C SER A 413 -68.18 -16.20 145.03
N LEU A 414 -68.78 -16.48 143.86
CA LEU A 414 -68.41 -16.12 142.47
C LEU A 414 -68.37 -14.58 142.20
N ASP A 415 -67.49 -14.06 141.32
CA ASP A 415 -67.68 -13.94 139.84
C ASP A 415 -66.79 -12.85 139.13
N ALA A 416 -66.11 -13.28 138.05
CA ALA A 416 -66.03 -12.73 136.67
C ALA A 416 -65.37 -11.38 136.20
N VAL A 417 -64.69 -11.53 135.03
CA VAL A 417 -64.44 -10.65 133.84
C VAL A 417 -63.32 -9.60 133.78
N LYS A 418 -62.31 -9.83 132.91
CA LYS A 418 -61.96 -8.98 131.72
C LYS A 418 -60.81 -9.57 130.86
N LYS A 419 -61.19 -10.42 129.89
CA LYS A 419 -60.59 -10.49 128.54
C LYS A 419 -61.23 -9.38 127.70
N VAL A 420 -60.49 -8.73 126.79
CA VAL A 420 -60.92 -8.09 125.50
C VAL A 420 -59.93 -7.03 124.97
N GLN A 421 -58.82 -6.68 125.65
CA GLN A 421 -57.91 -5.62 125.14
C GLN A 421 -56.63 -6.09 124.43
N GLU A 422 -56.34 -7.40 124.38
CA GLU A 422 -55.13 -7.94 123.71
C GLU A 422 -55.31 -8.24 122.21
N GLU A 423 -56.52 -8.61 121.75
CA GLU A 423 -56.74 -9.09 120.36
C GLU A 423 -56.79 -7.97 119.30
N LYS A 424 -56.87 -6.69 119.73
CA LYS A 424 -56.85 -5.55 118.81
C LYS A 424 -55.42 -5.18 118.33
N ARG A 425 -54.39 -5.52 119.10
CA ARG A 425 -52.99 -5.15 118.80
C ARG A 425 -52.25 -6.13 117.87
N THR A 426 -52.78 -7.34 117.69
CA THR A 426 -52.23 -8.34 116.76
C THR A 426 -52.71 -8.12 115.32
N LEU A 427 -53.98 -7.72 115.13
CA LEU A 427 -54.55 -7.45 113.80
C LEU A 427 -54.02 -6.18 113.13
N GLU A 428 -53.57 -5.18 113.89
CA GLU A 428 -52.96 -3.95 113.33
C GLU A 428 -51.54 -4.17 112.76
N ARG A 429 -50.82 -5.23 113.18
CA ARG A 429 -49.51 -5.58 112.60
C ARG A 429 -49.64 -6.38 111.30
N GLU A 430 -50.61 -7.28 111.21
CA GLU A 430 -50.86 -8.08 109.99
C GLU A 430 -51.31 -7.20 108.81
N LEU A 431 -52.02 -6.10 109.08
CA LEU A 431 -52.43 -5.13 108.04
C LEU A 431 -51.25 -4.31 107.47
N ALA A 432 -50.19 -4.08 108.25
CA ALA A 432 -49.02 -3.33 107.82
C ALA A 432 -48.08 -4.17 106.94
N ASP A 433 -47.94 -5.46 107.26
CA ASP A 433 -47.14 -6.39 106.45
C ASP A 433 -47.83 -6.74 105.12
N SER A 434 -49.16 -6.80 105.10
CA SER A 434 -49.95 -6.99 103.87
C SER A 434 -49.86 -5.79 102.89
N LYS A 435 -49.70 -4.56 103.40
CA LYS A 435 -49.48 -3.37 102.55
C LYS A 435 -48.09 -3.33 101.91
N ARG A 436 -47.05 -3.85 102.56
CA ARG A 436 -45.71 -3.97 101.96
C ARG A 436 -45.68 -4.99 100.83
N THR A 437 -46.28 -6.15 101.05
CA THR A 437 -46.37 -7.20 100.00
C THR A 437 -47.16 -6.71 98.80
N LEU A 438 -48.20 -5.89 98.99
CA LEU A 438 -48.95 -5.29 97.89
C LEU A 438 -48.11 -4.31 97.07
N ASN A 439 -47.27 -3.48 97.71
CA ASN A 439 -46.39 -2.54 97.01
C ASN A 439 -45.26 -3.24 96.23
N GLU A 440 -44.68 -4.30 96.78
CA GLU A 440 -43.68 -5.12 96.07
C GLU A 440 -44.29 -5.79 94.83
N LEU A 441 -45.55 -6.24 94.91
CA LEU A 441 -46.28 -6.78 93.75
C LEU A 441 -46.57 -5.72 92.68
N PHE A 442 -46.81 -4.46 93.06
CA PHE A 442 -46.96 -3.36 92.10
C PHE A 442 -45.65 -3.00 91.39
N GLU A 443 -44.51 -2.99 92.08
CA GLU A 443 -43.19 -2.80 91.45
C GLU A 443 -42.83 -3.94 90.49
N VAL A 444 -43.13 -5.19 90.85
CA VAL A 444 -42.93 -6.34 89.96
C VAL A 444 -43.84 -6.23 88.73
N ALA A 445 -45.09 -5.79 88.90
CA ALA A 445 -46.01 -5.58 87.79
C ALA A 445 -45.56 -4.45 86.84
N GLU A 446 -45.02 -3.33 87.36
CA GLU A 446 -44.45 -2.27 86.50
C GLU A 446 -43.21 -2.75 85.75
N LYS A 447 -42.28 -3.44 86.42
CA LYS A 447 -41.10 -4.01 85.75
C LYS A 447 -41.47 -5.05 84.69
N GLN A 448 -42.50 -5.88 84.94
CA GLN A 448 -43.03 -6.79 83.92
C GLN A 448 -43.63 -6.05 82.72
N LYS A 449 -44.33 -4.94 82.96
CA LYS A 449 -44.89 -4.11 81.88
C LYS A 449 -43.80 -3.48 81.01
N GLU A 450 -42.71 -3.05 81.62
CA GLU A 450 -41.56 -2.46 80.93
C GLU A 450 -40.78 -3.51 80.12
N VAL A 451 -40.63 -4.73 80.64
CA VAL A 451 -40.03 -5.87 79.92
C VAL A 451 -40.88 -6.27 78.71
N ILE A 452 -42.20 -6.33 78.86
CA ILE A 452 -43.12 -6.64 77.74
C ILE A 452 -43.03 -5.55 76.66
N ALA A 453 -43.05 -4.27 77.05
CA ALA A 453 -42.91 -3.16 76.09
C ALA A 453 -41.56 -3.16 75.35
N LYS A 454 -40.49 -3.63 76.01
CA LYS A 454 -39.18 -3.78 75.38
C LYS A 454 -39.13 -4.97 74.42
N GLN A 455 -39.73 -6.11 74.79
CA GLN A 455 -39.87 -7.27 73.90
C GLN A 455 -40.69 -6.92 72.64
N ASP A 456 -41.80 -6.20 72.78
CA ASP A 456 -42.62 -5.79 71.64
C ASP A 456 -41.84 -4.87 70.68
N ARG A 457 -41.01 -3.95 71.21
CA ARG A 457 -40.13 -3.10 70.38
C ARG A 457 -39.06 -3.90 69.66
N ASP A 458 -38.37 -4.79 70.35
CA ASP A 458 -37.30 -5.60 69.78
C ASP A 458 -37.85 -6.53 68.68
N GLN A 459 -39.08 -7.03 68.87
CA GLN A 459 -39.79 -7.85 67.89
C GLN A 459 -40.18 -7.05 66.64
N LEU A 460 -40.63 -5.81 66.80
CA LEU A 460 -40.96 -4.91 65.69
C LEU A 460 -39.70 -4.52 64.89
N VAL A 461 -38.58 -4.25 65.56
CA VAL A 461 -37.29 -3.98 64.91
C VAL A 461 -36.79 -5.21 64.14
N HIS A 462 -36.95 -6.41 64.70
CA HIS A 462 -36.58 -7.65 64.02
C HIS A 462 -37.44 -7.87 62.77
N GLU A 463 -38.76 -7.67 62.83
CA GLU A 463 -39.65 -7.80 61.67
C GLU A 463 -39.31 -6.79 60.57
N GLN A 464 -38.97 -5.55 60.96
CA GLN A 464 -38.59 -4.49 60.03
C GLN A 464 -37.26 -4.82 59.32
N ALA A 465 -36.24 -5.27 60.06
CA ALA A 465 -34.97 -5.72 59.50
C ALA A 465 -35.15 -6.95 58.58
N GLN A 466 -36.08 -7.85 58.90
CA GLN A 466 -36.37 -9.02 58.10
C GLN A 466 -37.05 -8.66 56.77
N ALA A 467 -37.97 -7.68 56.80
CA ALA A 467 -38.59 -7.14 55.59
C ALA A 467 -37.58 -6.41 54.68
N GLU A 468 -36.65 -5.65 55.25
CA GLU A 468 -35.57 -4.99 54.49
C GLU A 468 -34.62 -6.01 53.85
N LEU A 469 -34.26 -7.08 54.58
CA LEU A 469 -33.45 -8.18 54.03
C LEU A 469 -34.16 -8.93 52.90
N GLU A 470 -35.47 -9.14 53.00
CA GLU A 470 -36.25 -9.72 51.89
C GLU A 470 -36.31 -8.80 50.67
N ALA A 471 -36.44 -7.49 50.87
CA ALA A 471 -36.42 -6.52 49.78
C ALA A 471 -35.05 -6.51 49.06
N ILE A 472 -33.96 -6.53 49.82
CA ILE A 472 -32.59 -6.60 49.28
C ILE A 472 -32.38 -7.93 48.52
N ARG A 473 -32.87 -9.06 49.06
CA ARG A 473 -32.80 -10.36 48.38
C ARG A 473 -33.54 -10.36 47.05
N LYS A 474 -34.74 -9.76 46.98
CA LYS A 474 -35.49 -9.62 45.72
C LYS A 474 -34.77 -8.75 44.70
N GLN A 475 -34.16 -7.64 45.13
CA GLN A 475 -33.37 -6.79 44.22
C GLN A 475 -32.12 -7.51 43.70
N LEU A 476 -31.43 -8.29 44.54
CA LEU A 476 -30.27 -9.08 44.13
C LEU A 476 -30.63 -10.15 43.10
N THR A 477 -31.74 -10.89 43.30
CA THR A 477 -32.17 -11.91 42.34
C THR A 477 -32.63 -11.31 41.02
N GLU A 478 -33.30 -10.15 41.04
CA GLU A 478 -33.68 -9.43 39.82
C GLU A 478 -32.43 -8.93 39.06
N ARG A 479 -31.43 -8.43 39.78
CA ARG A 479 -30.16 -7.99 39.19
C ARG A 479 -29.35 -9.15 38.61
N GLU A 480 -29.29 -10.30 39.29
CA GLU A 480 -28.68 -11.53 38.75
C GLU A 480 -29.40 -12.00 37.49
N ARG A 481 -30.73 -11.94 37.47
CA ARG A 481 -31.52 -12.30 36.28
C ARG A 481 -31.20 -11.40 35.09
N LEU A 482 -31.13 -10.09 35.30
CA LEU A 482 -30.77 -9.13 34.25
C LEU A 482 -29.34 -9.35 33.75
N TRP A 483 -28.39 -9.55 34.65
CA TRP A 483 -27.00 -9.86 34.31
C TRP A 483 -26.88 -11.14 33.47
N ASN A 484 -27.58 -12.21 33.87
CA ASN A 484 -27.59 -13.46 33.11
C ASN A 484 -28.22 -13.27 31.71
N SER A 485 -29.32 -12.51 31.61
CA SER A 485 -29.93 -12.18 30.31
C SER A 485 -29.00 -11.38 29.39
N GLU A 486 -28.26 -10.42 29.94
CA GLU A 486 -27.33 -9.58 29.18
C GLU A 486 -26.11 -10.38 28.72
N THR A 487 -25.54 -11.22 29.59
CA THR A 487 -24.43 -12.12 29.22
C THR A 487 -24.85 -13.15 28.17
N ASP A 488 -26.08 -13.67 28.22
CA ASP A 488 -26.61 -14.58 27.19
C ASP A 488 -26.92 -13.88 25.86
N CYS A 489 -27.29 -12.60 25.90
CA CYS A 489 -27.40 -11.78 24.69
C CYS A 489 -26.03 -11.59 24.04
N MET A 490 -25.02 -11.16 24.81
CA MET A 490 -23.66 -10.97 24.31
C MET A 490 -23.05 -12.28 23.78
N ARG A 491 -23.30 -13.42 24.45
CA ARG A 491 -22.86 -14.73 23.94
C ARG A 491 -23.47 -15.08 22.59
N ARG A 492 -24.77 -14.83 22.40
CA ARG A 492 -25.45 -15.08 21.12
C ARG A 492 -24.91 -14.19 20.00
N GLU A 493 -24.73 -12.90 20.26
CA GLU A 493 -24.14 -11.98 19.29
C GLU A 493 -22.70 -12.38 18.91
N PHE A 494 -21.91 -12.84 19.89
CA PHE A 494 -20.56 -13.31 19.63
C PHE A 494 -20.56 -14.54 18.71
N VAL A 495 -21.43 -15.52 18.99
CA VAL A 495 -21.56 -16.73 18.16
C VAL A 495 -22.02 -16.40 16.73
N GLU A 496 -22.95 -15.46 16.55
CA GLU A 496 -23.37 -15.03 15.23
C GLU A 496 -22.26 -14.31 14.46
N LYS A 497 -21.51 -13.42 15.14
CA LYS A 497 -20.33 -12.75 14.54
C LYS A 497 -19.26 -13.75 14.17
N GLU A 498 -18.98 -14.74 15.02
CA GLU A 498 -18.02 -15.80 14.75
C GLU A 498 -18.45 -16.66 13.55
N LYS A 499 -19.74 -17.01 13.45
CA LYS A 499 -20.30 -17.75 12.32
C LYS A 499 -20.22 -16.95 11.01
N SER A 500 -20.53 -15.66 11.06
CA SER A 500 -20.40 -14.75 9.92
C SER A 500 -18.95 -14.64 9.44
N ALA A 501 -17.99 -14.50 10.37
CA ALA A 501 -16.57 -14.45 10.06
C ALA A 501 -16.06 -15.77 9.43
N LYS A 502 -16.47 -16.92 9.98
CA LYS A 502 -16.15 -18.24 9.40
C LYS A 502 -16.66 -18.38 7.97
N ASN A 503 -17.90 -17.95 7.70
CA ASN A 503 -18.49 -17.97 6.36
C ASN A 503 -17.79 -17.00 5.38
N ALA A 504 -17.25 -15.88 5.86
CA ALA A 504 -16.47 -14.96 5.03
C ALA A 504 -15.12 -15.58 4.63
N ILE A 505 -14.40 -16.16 5.60
CA ILE A 505 -13.13 -16.85 5.36
C ILE A 505 -13.30 -18.02 4.38
N GLU A 506 -14.41 -18.77 4.49
CA GLU A 506 -14.68 -19.89 3.59
C GLU A 506 -14.99 -19.45 2.15
N ARG A 507 -15.63 -18.29 1.98
CA ARG A 507 -15.83 -17.67 0.65
C ARG A 507 -14.51 -17.23 0.03
N GLU A 508 -13.68 -16.50 0.77
CA GLU A 508 -12.34 -16.09 0.30
C GLU A 508 -11.48 -17.30 -0.09
N ARG A 509 -11.53 -18.39 0.70
CA ARG A 509 -10.82 -19.64 0.36
C ARG A 509 -11.31 -20.26 -0.95
N ASN A 510 -12.61 -20.22 -1.21
CA ASN A 510 -13.18 -20.77 -2.44
C ASN A 510 -12.84 -19.90 -3.66
N GLU A 511 -12.87 -18.57 -3.52
CA GLU A 511 -12.41 -17.62 -4.54
C GLU A 511 -10.93 -17.82 -4.86
N THR A 512 -10.08 -17.97 -3.83
CA THR A 512 -8.65 -18.24 -4.00
C THR A 512 -8.41 -19.56 -4.77
N ARG A 513 -9.19 -20.61 -4.49
CA ARG A 513 -9.10 -21.88 -5.25
C ARG A 513 -9.48 -21.69 -6.71
N GLN A 514 -10.53 -20.93 -7.00
CA GLN A 514 -10.96 -20.64 -8.38
C GLN A 514 -9.87 -19.88 -9.14
N LEU A 515 -9.30 -18.84 -8.54
CA LEU A 515 -8.19 -18.06 -9.12
C LEU A 515 -6.98 -18.94 -9.41
N MET A 516 -6.61 -19.84 -8.50
CA MET A 516 -5.50 -20.78 -8.72
C MET A 516 -5.75 -21.75 -9.87
N ASP A 517 -6.98 -22.22 -10.06
CA ASP A 517 -7.34 -23.09 -11.18
C ASP A 517 -7.39 -22.33 -12.52
N GLU A 518 -7.82 -21.07 -12.52
CA GLU A 518 -7.73 -20.20 -13.69
C GLU A 518 -6.27 -19.93 -14.08
N LEU A 519 -5.41 -19.66 -13.08
CA LEU A 519 -3.98 -19.44 -13.29
C LEU A 519 -3.28 -20.69 -13.84
N ARG A 520 -3.67 -21.90 -13.41
CA ARG A 520 -3.19 -23.15 -14.03
C ARG A 520 -3.63 -23.27 -15.49
N LYS A 521 -4.87 -22.90 -15.81
CA LYS A 521 -5.40 -22.95 -17.18
C LYS A 521 -4.69 -21.94 -18.09
N THR A 522 -4.47 -20.71 -17.64
CA THR A 522 -3.74 -19.69 -18.42
C THR A 522 -2.29 -20.08 -18.64
N ASN A 523 -1.62 -20.58 -17.60
CA ASN A 523 -0.24 -21.07 -17.72
C ASN A 523 -0.12 -22.24 -18.71
N SER A 524 -1.08 -23.16 -18.70
CA SER A 524 -1.14 -24.28 -19.67
C SER A 524 -1.38 -23.82 -21.11
N ARG A 525 -2.08 -22.69 -21.31
CA ARG A 525 -2.29 -22.08 -22.64
C ARG A 525 -1.05 -21.35 -23.12
N LEU A 526 -0.43 -20.54 -22.25
CA LEU A 526 0.83 -19.84 -22.52
C LEU A 526 1.95 -20.82 -22.88
N SER A 527 2.09 -21.90 -22.11
CA SER A 527 3.08 -22.94 -22.37
C SER A 527 2.91 -23.57 -23.74
N ARG A 528 1.65 -23.83 -24.17
CA ARG A 528 1.36 -24.31 -25.53
C ARG A 528 1.68 -23.28 -26.60
N LYS A 529 1.36 -22.01 -26.38
CA LYS A 529 1.68 -20.91 -27.31
C LYS A 529 3.19 -20.77 -27.51
N HIS A 530 3.96 -20.70 -26.43
CA HIS A 530 5.42 -20.64 -26.51
C HIS A 530 6.02 -21.87 -27.21
N LEU A 531 5.49 -23.07 -26.95
CA LEU A 531 5.96 -24.26 -27.65
C LEU A 531 5.75 -24.17 -29.17
N MET A 532 4.60 -23.64 -29.61
CA MET A 532 4.34 -23.42 -31.04
C MET A 532 5.27 -22.36 -31.64
N GLU A 533 5.51 -21.25 -30.94
CA GLU A 533 6.43 -20.19 -31.39
C GLU A 533 7.87 -20.70 -31.51
N ILE A 534 8.35 -21.44 -30.51
CA ILE A 534 9.68 -22.07 -30.52
C ILE A 534 9.81 -23.02 -31.71
N THR A 535 8.79 -23.85 -31.96
CA THR A 535 8.79 -24.78 -33.09
C THR A 535 8.81 -24.02 -34.43
N GLY A 536 8.05 -22.93 -34.56
CA GLY A 536 8.05 -22.10 -35.76
C GLY A 536 9.38 -21.38 -35.99
N LEU A 537 10.04 -20.91 -34.93
CA LEU A 537 11.38 -20.33 -35.02
C LEU A 537 12.44 -21.38 -35.42
N GLN A 538 12.37 -22.58 -34.87
CA GLN A 538 13.26 -23.68 -35.27
C GLN A 538 13.11 -24.03 -36.77
N GLN A 539 11.88 -24.06 -37.29
CA GLN A 539 11.66 -24.29 -38.72
C GLN A 539 12.25 -23.15 -39.59
N LYS A 540 12.12 -21.89 -39.16
CA LYS A 540 12.71 -20.75 -39.88
C LYS A 540 14.24 -20.80 -39.88
N ILE A 541 14.84 -21.16 -38.76
CA ILE A 541 16.31 -21.34 -38.65
C ILE A 541 16.77 -22.45 -39.61
N GLN A 542 16.11 -23.61 -39.61
CA GLN A 542 16.42 -24.70 -40.54
C GLN A 542 16.29 -24.29 -42.02
N ALA A 543 15.28 -23.49 -42.36
CA ALA A 543 15.11 -22.97 -43.72
C ALA A 543 16.24 -22.00 -44.11
N GLN A 544 16.67 -21.14 -43.19
CA GLN A 544 17.80 -20.23 -43.41
C GLN A 544 19.13 -20.99 -43.55
N GLU A 545 19.37 -22.00 -42.72
CA GLU A 545 20.55 -22.86 -42.82
C GLU A 545 20.60 -23.58 -44.18
N HIS A 546 19.47 -24.11 -44.65
CA HIS A 546 19.39 -24.71 -45.98
C HIS A 546 19.68 -23.69 -47.09
N SER A 547 19.09 -22.49 -47.03
CA SER A 547 19.34 -21.43 -48.01
C SER A 547 20.82 -21.01 -48.03
N LEU A 548 21.44 -20.90 -46.86
CA LEU A 548 22.86 -20.56 -46.74
C LEU A 548 23.75 -21.65 -47.31
N HIS A 549 23.41 -22.93 -47.10
CA HIS A 549 24.13 -24.05 -47.72
C HIS A 549 24.03 -24.02 -49.25
N VAL A 550 22.87 -23.67 -49.81
CA VAL A 550 22.70 -23.51 -51.27
C VAL A 550 23.59 -22.38 -51.79
N ALA A 551 23.55 -21.21 -51.15
CA ALA A 551 24.39 -20.07 -51.53
C ALA A 551 25.90 -20.38 -51.45
N GLN A 552 26.33 -21.14 -50.43
CA GLN A 552 27.72 -21.58 -50.32
C GLN A 552 28.13 -22.51 -51.47
N ASN A 553 27.25 -23.40 -51.93
CA ASN A 553 27.51 -24.26 -53.07
C ASN A 553 27.63 -23.45 -54.37
N GLU A 554 26.74 -22.47 -54.59
CA GLU A 554 26.81 -21.58 -55.76
C GLU A 554 28.11 -20.76 -55.80
N ILE A 555 28.54 -20.23 -54.64
CA ILE A 555 29.82 -19.51 -54.53
C ILE A 555 30.98 -20.44 -54.88
N ARG A 556 30.95 -21.69 -54.40
CA ARG A 556 31.99 -22.69 -54.71
C ARG A 556 32.03 -23.02 -56.21
N GLU A 557 30.88 -23.18 -56.86
CA GLU A 557 30.82 -23.40 -58.31
C GLU A 557 31.36 -22.21 -59.10
N LYS A 558 31.02 -20.98 -58.71
CA LYS A 558 31.55 -19.77 -59.35
C LYS A 558 33.06 -19.62 -59.14
N ALA A 559 33.58 -19.96 -57.96
CA ALA A 559 35.01 -19.97 -57.71
C ALA A 559 35.74 -20.97 -58.62
N ASN A 560 35.21 -22.19 -58.76
CA ASN A 560 35.77 -23.19 -59.67
C ASN A 560 35.74 -22.73 -61.14
N GLN A 561 34.69 -22.04 -61.57
CA GLN A 561 34.62 -21.45 -62.93
C GLN A 561 35.69 -20.36 -63.12
N LEU A 562 35.91 -19.53 -62.10
CA LEU A 562 36.93 -18.46 -62.15
C LEU A 562 38.35 -19.05 -62.26
N ASP A 563 38.62 -20.16 -61.57
CA ASP A 563 39.91 -20.87 -61.68
C ASP A 563 40.13 -21.41 -63.09
N VAL A 564 39.09 -21.98 -63.73
CA VAL A 564 39.17 -22.44 -65.13
C VAL A 564 39.44 -21.27 -66.08
N TYR A 565 38.74 -20.14 -65.92
CA TYR A 565 39.00 -18.95 -66.74
C TYR A 565 40.40 -18.37 -66.52
N SER A 566 40.90 -18.42 -65.29
CA SER A 566 42.25 -17.95 -64.96
C SER A 566 43.31 -18.82 -65.64
N GLN A 567 43.14 -20.16 -65.63
CA GLN A 567 44.01 -21.08 -66.35
C GLN A 567 43.99 -20.84 -67.87
N GLN A 568 42.80 -20.64 -68.46
CA GLN A 568 42.67 -20.32 -69.89
C GLN A 568 43.35 -18.98 -70.25
N PHE A 569 43.25 -17.99 -69.37
CA PHE A 569 43.88 -16.69 -69.57
C PHE A 569 45.41 -16.77 -69.47
N GLU A 570 45.95 -17.56 -68.54
CA GLU A 570 47.39 -17.84 -68.45
C GLU A 570 47.92 -18.61 -69.67
N GLU A 571 47.16 -19.56 -70.21
CA GLU A 571 47.46 -20.24 -71.47
C GLU A 571 47.44 -19.27 -72.67
N GLU A 572 46.49 -18.35 -72.73
CA GLU A 572 46.44 -17.34 -73.80
C GLU A 572 47.61 -16.35 -73.70
N LEU A 573 47.97 -15.93 -72.48
CA LEU A 573 49.11 -15.07 -72.22
C LEU A 573 50.43 -15.72 -72.63
N THR A 574 50.64 -16.99 -72.26
CA THR A 574 51.84 -17.76 -72.66
C THR A 574 51.91 -17.97 -74.18
N MET A 575 50.78 -18.18 -74.85
CA MET A 575 50.71 -18.24 -76.31
C MET A 575 51.01 -16.87 -76.97
N ARG A 576 50.61 -15.76 -76.36
CA ARG A 576 50.91 -14.40 -76.86
C ARG A 576 52.37 -14.01 -76.64
N THR A 577 52.98 -14.34 -75.50
CA THR A 577 54.43 -14.11 -75.27
C THR A 577 55.28 -14.96 -76.21
N ALA A 578 54.93 -16.23 -76.44
CA ALA A 578 55.60 -17.08 -77.43
C ALA A 578 55.51 -16.56 -78.87
N ARG A 579 54.48 -15.76 -79.20
CA ARG A 579 54.35 -15.07 -80.50
C ARG A 579 55.19 -13.80 -80.60
N LEU A 580 55.43 -13.11 -79.48
CA LEU A 580 56.26 -11.90 -79.40
C LEU A 580 57.77 -12.21 -79.53
N ASP A 581 58.21 -13.38 -79.08
CA ASP A 581 59.61 -13.84 -79.21
C ASP A 581 60.06 -14.18 -80.66
N ARG A 582 59.17 -14.06 -81.66
CA ARG A 582 59.48 -14.31 -83.08
C ARG A 582 59.75 -13.03 -83.91
N THR A 583 59.96 -11.88 -83.27
CA THR A 583 60.33 -10.63 -83.97
C THR A 583 61.75 -10.18 -83.61
N PRO A 584 62.65 -9.89 -84.58
CA PRO A 584 64.02 -9.53 -84.26
C PRO A 584 64.21 -8.03 -84.05
N SER A 585 64.96 -7.72 -82.98
CA SER A 585 65.67 -6.47 -82.67
C SER A 585 64.85 -5.27 -82.19
N MET A 586 65.17 -4.80 -80.98
CA MET A 586 65.89 -3.53 -80.75
C MET A 586 66.18 -3.38 -79.26
N SER A 587 67.47 -3.30 -78.94
CA SER A 587 67.98 -3.06 -77.60
C SER A 587 67.69 -1.62 -77.17
N VAL A 588 67.03 -1.44 -76.04
CA VAL A 588 67.01 -0.17 -75.32
C VAL A 588 67.36 -0.43 -73.86
N LYS A 589 68.53 0.06 -73.48
CA LYS A 589 68.99 0.17 -72.09
C LYS A 589 68.09 1.16 -71.35
N PHE A 590 67.53 0.77 -70.20
CA PHE A 590 67.19 1.71 -69.14
C PHE A 590 67.67 1.20 -67.77
N LEU A 591 68.17 2.16 -67.00
CA LEU A 591 68.91 2.06 -65.75
C LEU A 591 68.11 1.49 -64.57
N PRO A 592 68.78 0.99 -63.51
CA PRO A 592 68.15 0.40 -62.35
C PRO A 592 67.70 1.48 -61.36
N ARG A 593 66.52 1.30 -60.74
CA ARG A 593 66.12 2.12 -59.59
C ARG A 593 65.42 1.27 -58.54
N ASN A 594 66.17 1.03 -57.47
CA ASN A 594 65.78 0.92 -56.07
C ASN A 594 64.71 -0.11 -55.69
N THR A 595 65.17 -1.18 -55.06
CA THR A 595 64.47 -1.81 -53.93
C THR A 595 64.28 -0.79 -52.79
N PRO A 596 63.27 -0.99 -51.93
CA PRO A 596 63.67 -1.49 -50.61
C PRO A 596 62.72 -2.55 -50.00
N THR A 597 63.37 -3.53 -49.39
CA THR A 597 63.03 -4.29 -48.17
C THR A 597 61.64 -4.90 -47.95
N ALA A 598 61.66 -6.23 -47.86
CA ALA A 598 60.69 -7.03 -47.12
C ALA A 598 60.72 -6.69 -45.62
N SER A 599 59.55 -6.34 -45.06
CA SER A 599 59.31 -6.27 -43.63
C SER A 599 58.43 -7.44 -43.21
N SER A 600 59.03 -8.39 -42.49
CA SER A 600 58.33 -9.37 -41.67
C SER A 600 57.34 -8.68 -40.73
N ARG A 601 56.05 -9.03 -40.82
CA ARG A 601 55.17 -9.05 -39.66
C ARG A 601 54.04 -10.06 -39.88
N ALA A 602 54.33 -11.31 -39.55
CA ALA A 602 53.29 -12.25 -39.16
C ALA A 602 52.67 -11.74 -37.86
N SER A 603 51.40 -11.34 -37.93
CA SER A 603 50.56 -11.06 -36.77
C SER A 603 49.28 -11.84 -36.97
N VAL A 604 49.27 -13.05 -36.41
CA VAL A 604 48.06 -13.84 -36.18
C VAL A 604 47.19 -13.06 -35.22
N VAL A 605 46.16 -12.39 -35.73
CA VAL A 605 45.05 -11.88 -34.90
C VAL A 605 43.97 -12.95 -34.95
N ALA A 606 43.91 -13.75 -33.88
CA ALA A 606 42.81 -14.65 -33.61
C ALA A 606 41.51 -13.83 -33.50
N ARG A 607 40.53 -14.15 -34.33
CA ARG A 607 39.15 -13.67 -34.17
C ARG A 607 38.57 -14.23 -32.87
N PRO A 608 38.01 -13.42 -31.97
CA PRO A 608 37.13 -13.94 -30.93
C PRO A 608 35.81 -14.37 -31.58
N ILE A 609 35.46 -15.63 -31.37
CA ILE A 609 34.12 -16.16 -31.62
C ILE A 609 33.19 -15.54 -30.56
N PRO A 610 32.05 -14.92 -30.92
CA PRO A 610 31.09 -14.49 -29.92
C PRO A 610 30.44 -15.74 -29.31
N MET A 611 30.70 -15.96 -28.03
CA MET A 611 29.98 -16.90 -27.19
C MET A 611 28.52 -16.42 -27.02
N PRO A 612 27.54 -17.33 -27.00
CA PRO A 612 26.16 -16.98 -26.70
C PRO A 612 26.06 -16.51 -25.25
N SER A 613 25.62 -15.27 -25.06
CA SER A 613 25.25 -14.75 -23.75
C SER A 613 24.03 -15.52 -23.25
N THR A 614 24.25 -16.40 -22.28
CA THR A 614 23.20 -17.06 -21.50
C THR A 614 22.40 -15.97 -20.79
N ARG A 615 21.24 -15.62 -21.36
CA ARG A 615 20.27 -14.74 -20.72
C ARG A 615 19.79 -15.45 -19.46
N ALA A 616 20.21 -14.94 -18.31
CA ALA A 616 19.68 -15.36 -17.03
C ALA A 616 18.15 -15.19 -17.07
N SER A 617 17.47 -16.32 -16.92
CA SER A 617 16.06 -16.41 -16.60
C SER A 617 15.84 -15.75 -15.25
N VAL A 618 15.50 -14.46 -15.25
CA VAL A 618 14.90 -13.82 -14.09
C VAL A 618 13.47 -14.34 -14.00
N PHE A 619 13.27 -15.30 -13.10
CA PHE A 619 11.94 -15.65 -12.61
C PHE A 619 11.38 -14.41 -11.88
N SER A 620 10.53 -13.64 -12.55
CA SER A 620 9.61 -12.74 -11.85
C SER A 620 8.39 -13.55 -11.45
N LEU A 621 8.37 -13.94 -10.18
CA LEU A 621 7.15 -14.32 -9.47
C LEU A 621 6.30 -13.04 -9.32
N GLU A 622 5.35 -12.81 -10.23
CA GLU A 622 4.30 -11.81 -10.02
C GLU A 622 3.36 -12.32 -8.94
N SER A 623 3.62 -11.80 -7.75
CA SER A 623 2.74 -11.91 -6.59
C SER A 623 1.52 -11.01 -6.85
N ALA A 624 0.34 -11.59 -6.73
CA ALA A 624 -0.95 -10.93 -6.87
C ALA A 624 -1.03 -9.65 -6.02
N GLY A 625 -1.03 -8.50 -6.70
CA GLY A 625 -1.33 -7.19 -6.14
C GLY A 625 -2.74 -6.75 -6.55
N LEU A 626 -3.75 -7.36 -5.96
CA LEU A 626 -5.13 -6.88 -6.01
C LEU A 626 -5.70 -7.06 -4.60
N ASN A 627 -5.89 -5.95 -3.88
CA ASN A 627 -6.91 -5.76 -2.82
C ASN A 627 -6.80 -4.40 -2.10
N ASP A 628 -5.89 -3.50 -2.49
CA ASP A 628 -5.75 -2.21 -1.79
C ASP A 628 -6.83 -1.19 -2.19
N ASP A 629 -7.37 -1.24 -3.41
CA ASP A 629 -8.43 -0.31 -3.84
C ASP A 629 -9.80 -0.63 -3.24
N GLU A 630 -10.09 -1.90 -2.96
CA GLU A 630 -11.34 -2.32 -2.31
C GLU A 630 -11.32 -1.96 -0.81
N ARG A 631 -10.16 -2.12 -0.15
CA ARG A 631 -9.93 -1.63 1.22
C ARG A 631 -9.97 -0.11 1.34
N LEU A 632 -9.46 0.63 0.35
CA LEU A 632 -9.54 2.09 0.30
C LEU A 632 -10.96 2.59 0.01
N ARG A 633 -11.74 1.84 -0.77
CA ARG A 633 -13.17 2.11 -1.00
C ARG A 633 -14.00 1.85 0.26
N GLU A 634 -13.74 0.75 0.97
CA GLU A 634 -14.35 0.44 2.27
C GLU A 634 -13.98 1.46 3.38
N LEU A 635 -12.74 1.94 3.40
CA LEU A 635 -12.29 3.01 4.32
C LEU A 635 -12.92 4.36 3.99
N ARG A 636 -13.12 4.68 2.71
CA ARG A 636 -13.79 5.92 2.26
C ARG A 636 -15.29 5.89 2.52
N GLU A 637 -15.95 4.74 2.39
CA GLU A 637 -17.36 4.58 2.79
C GLU A 637 -17.57 4.62 4.31
N ARG A 638 -16.68 4.01 5.09
CA ARG A 638 -16.70 4.11 6.57
C ARG A 638 -16.50 5.54 7.07
N ASN A 639 -15.64 6.33 6.41
CA ASN A 639 -15.42 7.74 6.75
C ASN A 639 -16.53 8.68 6.24
N ARG A 640 -17.38 8.23 5.31
CA ARG A 640 -18.60 8.96 4.87
C ARG A 640 -19.77 8.78 5.84
N LEU A 641 -19.86 7.62 6.50
CA LEU A 641 -20.93 7.30 7.45
C LEU A 641 -20.71 7.87 8.86
N TYR A 642 -19.49 8.31 9.20
CA TYR A 642 -19.18 9.00 10.46
C TYR A 642 -18.13 10.09 10.23
N PRO A 643 -18.52 11.37 10.19
CA PRO A 643 -17.55 12.44 10.07
C PRO A 643 -16.73 12.62 11.38
N PRO A 644 -15.51 13.17 11.30
CA PRO A 644 -14.54 13.18 12.41
C PRO A 644 -14.93 14.06 13.61
N HIS A 645 -16.04 14.79 13.55
CA HIS A 645 -16.56 15.57 14.68
C HIS A 645 -17.44 14.77 15.66
N MET A 646 -17.63 13.47 15.44
CA MET A 646 -18.44 12.59 16.30
C MET A 646 -17.62 11.59 17.15
N ARG A 647 -16.29 11.78 17.25
CA ARG A 647 -15.41 11.00 18.13
C ARG A 647 -14.70 11.87 19.16
N SER A 648 -15.47 12.55 20.00
CA SER A 648 -15.00 13.06 21.29
C SER A 648 -16.20 13.48 22.13
N ASN A 649 -16.67 12.58 23.00
CA ASN A 649 -17.39 12.95 24.21
C ASN A 649 -16.55 12.48 25.40
N TYR A 650 -15.43 13.15 25.60
CA TYR A 650 -14.90 13.36 26.95
C TYR A 650 -14.87 14.86 27.18
N LEU A 651 -15.69 15.29 28.14
CA LEU A 651 -15.77 16.64 28.67
C LEU A 651 -14.37 17.17 29.03
N PRO A 652 -14.05 18.45 28.74
CA PRO A 652 -12.90 19.11 29.30
C PRO A 652 -13.27 19.65 30.69
N GLU A 653 -12.60 19.13 31.72
CA GLU A 653 -12.64 19.73 33.05
C GLU A 653 -11.75 20.97 33.09
N SER A 654 -12.32 22.06 33.63
CA SER A 654 -11.62 23.13 34.35
C SER A 654 -10.60 24.02 33.60
N ALA A 655 -11.07 25.20 33.16
CA ALA A 655 -10.38 26.48 33.42
C ALA A 655 -11.29 27.66 33.02
N HIS A 656 -11.94 28.28 33.99
CA HIS A 656 -12.06 29.74 34.15
C HIS A 656 -13.09 30.06 35.22
N LEU A 657 -12.62 30.26 36.46
CA LEU A 657 -13.14 31.26 37.39
C LEU A 657 -11.97 31.67 38.29
N LYS A 658 -11.16 32.60 37.78
CA LYS A 658 -10.37 33.51 38.62
C LYS A 658 -11.31 34.67 38.96
N ASN A 659 -11.48 34.87 40.26
CA ASN A 659 -11.99 36.01 41.03
C ASN A 659 -12.61 35.32 42.25
N SER A 660 -12.00 35.28 43.43
CA SER A 660 -11.43 36.40 44.19
C SER A 660 -10.71 35.85 45.43
N ALA A 661 -9.52 36.34 45.73
CA ALA A 661 -9.08 36.49 47.13
C ALA A 661 -9.80 37.74 47.70
N PRO A 662 -10.11 37.81 49.01
CA PRO A 662 -9.14 37.93 50.11
C PRO A 662 -9.49 36.94 51.26
N ASP A 663 -8.83 36.79 52.39
CA ASP A 663 -7.82 37.55 53.11
C ASP A 663 -7.16 36.61 54.14
N LEU A 664 -5.99 37.07 54.58
CA LEU A 664 -5.16 36.71 55.73
C LEU A 664 -5.76 36.00 56.97
N SER A 665 -4.87 35.21 57.61
CA SER A 665 -4.70 34.99 59.07
C SER A 665 -5.64 33.94 59.70
N VAL A 666 -5.22 32.95 60.51
CA VAL A 666 -4.33 32.90 61.67
C VAL A 666 -4.00 31.41 62.01
N LEU A 667 -2.80 31.19 62.56
CA LEU A 667 -2.16 29.98 63.14
C LEU A 667 -2.97 29.19 64.20
N PRO A 668 -2.47 28.05 64.75
CA PRO A 668 -1.22 27.32 64.46
C PRO A 668 -1.40 25.92 63.86
#